data_AF-A0A8S1V720-F1
#
_entry.id   AF-A0A8S1V720-F1
#
_cell.length_a   1.000
_cell.length_b   1.000
_cell.length_c   1.000
_cell.angle_alpha   90.00
_cell.angle_beta   90.00
_cell.angle_gamma   90.00
#
_symmetry.space_group_name_H-M   'P 1'
#
loop_
_entity.id
_entity.type
_entity.pdbx_description
1 polymer ?
#
loop_
_entity_poly.entity_id
_entity_poly.type
_entity_poly.pdbx_seq_one_letter_code
_entity_poly.pdbx_strand_id
1 'polypeptide(L)'
;MRIYTLYLLAIIVVQNSISWRILNLPSINPFTIQSIENEMDSDINCAGFGVWSRYVPLSNVVQIGEIGILDSSCFHLFRIQDKTNSQVYFLQYECVNFEQKTIKKYFQFLGSDGSDFIEEIQINEESYEYVWNFQGFITIPSQKQVTIYYYEQVTQIFSKQLQIDYPFEGINSNLIIGGDFKVSQNSPLYNLENSLLSYFPGNLDYLLDCLLNNPDYFLEIIQSNEENFCWCQQSAKTDIDDVIIQKQDLFQFVSQQTNCQQFLLSSWIKIKEINSYQDEFDFQLFKLSGNFQNPQLVQENLSPFQLFYKISNLGNQIIFKTYSYTFPNLNIDFSNNPFLKTEVFNIDCDIQIWHYIQVEKTDTSISISITFYQGYDQIQHIMNLEVKQFNMVQLKLLYGNILQSKSQYLNISIIGLQLLNCPDSNQPIINCHPTCKECDGPTKVDCLSCFESSNRIYLPDFKECICGYGTIDQNDECIYYQTLNFNIIQEKPLKEECLYGYFELNDDCFQCPSIINNNVITCLECVQDPKQWIQTFFCETILLTDKNGNITKYLTNQNLQYILIGDDIQYCPNCNLKYPSFDQIDQVESIFKFKRFCQSLENDCYSCSEECLKCQLQGINLYCQYLESTYTLFQFNFYEQRCEPPSFIDFQKKCITCQIQHCLYCFNYFANDPTKTTLGFYQIYSLIDEEIKVGCAQCTEGFIFDFQIGQCIYQKPQQQNCLRSYINLDDKEICTLSAINDFSFAFEIINCQIYILNCLQCIQTLQQTLKCLICDDGYLVSSKTGICIKCPIVTAKQCFEENSLEPWKWLVQGFIIQFLPNRPIFTGFVYRPKLSITQCIQEYEIIGNSCQKYCDKTCSVCEPDNIKKQFFCSKCKLNYFKEPKRVQADGKCISCPSLCQVCQERPKEEINTINPYFLITPDNLIFTSRCIQKIPSQQVQIDPKLKIAQFCYQNSCNNNLEFNYGDFYCNRMDVIQTDLDQYYNYQYFNEIGVKQWTLSLQLQEDCVIYNSEQFIDNTVKENIFSMQLTRLKIQGTSNPIQLRTEKFQLSLLKFDKIILNHLIFDIESELALIFYNRGLPVDLNLLDMQFYSTRNSPISMSIQGKNVLNVNFLNITIFNITFDNQVLFNIVCTDQSDYIIINNFHKKNTNRKFNY
;
A
#
# COMPACT_ATOMS: atom_id res chain seq x y z
N MET A 1 -63.17 46.19 19.36
CA MET A 1 -62.16 45.13 19.35
C MET A 1 -61.33 45.24 18.06
N ARG A 2 -60.63 46.38 17.96
CA ARG A 2 -59.76 46.88 16.88
C ARG A 2 -58.82 47.84 17.61
N ILE A 3 -57.57 47.96 17.17
CA ILE A 3 -56.39 48.52 17.88
C ILE A 3 -55.61 47.42 18.59
N TYR A 4 -54.78 46.68 17.85
CA TYR A 4 -53.49 46.12 18.33
C TYR A 4 -52.66 45.48 17.19
N THR A 5 -53.20 45.36 15.97
CA THR A 5 -52.49 44.74 14.83
C THR A 5 -51.78 45.71 13.88
N LEU A 6 -51.94 47.03 14.07
CA LEU A 6 -51.33 48.06 13.19
C LEU A 6 -50.10 48.76 13.79
N TYR A 7 -49.78 48.52 15.07
CA TYR A 7 -48.57 49.06 15.70
C TYR A 7 -47.35 48.13 15.60
N LEU A 8 -47.55 46.83 15.34
CA LEU A 8 -46.44 45.87 15.17
C LEU A 8 -45.88 45.82 13.74
N LEU A 9 -46.65 46.22 12.72
CA LEU A 9 -46.20 46.24 11.32
C LEU A 9 -45.50 47.56 10.92
N ALA A 10 -45.72 48.65 11.65
CA ALA A 10 -45.00 49.91 11.43
C ALA A 10 -43.60 49.91 12.08
N ILE A 11 -43.37 49.09 13.12
CA ILE A 11 -42.06 48.95 13.77
C ILE A 11 -41.15 47.97 12.99
N ILE A 12 -41.71 47.08 12.17
CA ILE A 12 -40.93 46.11 11.36
C ILE A 12 -40.57 46.65 9.96
N VAL A 13 -41.14 47.77 9.50
CA VAL A 13 -40.91 48.30 8.14
C VAL A 13 -40.11 49.62 8.12
N VAL A 14 -39.71 50.18 9.26
CA VAL A 14 -38.81 51.37 9.31
C VAL A 14 -37.39 51.01 9.82
N GLN A 15 -37.10 49.74 10.11
CA GLN A 15 -35.75 49.27 10.48
C GLN A 15 -34.88 48.84 9.29
N ASN A 16 -35.30 49.08 8.04
CA ASN A 16 -34.57 48.66 6.84
C ASN A 16 -34.31 49.84 5.90
N SER A 17 -33.17 50.53 6.09
CA SER A 17 -32.39 51.10 4.96
C SER A 17 -31.00 51.64 5.34
N ILE A 18 -30.47 51.38 6.54
CA ILE A 18 -29.01 51.44 6.78
C ILE A 18 -28.64 50.10 7.39
N SER A 19 -28.41 49.09 6.53
CA SER A 19 -27.78 47.86 6.98
C SER A 19 -26.40 48.24 7.54
N TRP A 20 -26.15 47.93 8.81
CA TRP A 20 -24.80 47.93 9.37
C TRP A 20 -23.87 47.22 8.39
N ARG A 21 -22.87 47.93 7.86
CA ARG A 21 -21.84 47.33 7.00
C ARG A 21 -20.52 47.37 7.74
N ILE A 22 -20.34 46.41 8.65
CA ILE A 22 -18.99 45.98 9.00
C ILE A 22 -18.50 45.17 7.80
N LEU A 23 -17.71 45.81 6.95
CA LEU A 23 -17.10 45.15 5.80
C LEU A 23 -15.71 44.71 6.21
N ASN A 24 -15.52 43.41 6.27
CA ASN A 24 -14.23 42.81 6.57
C ASN A 24 -13.36 42.85 5.31
N LEU A 25 -12.19 43.48 5.40
CA LEU A 25 -11.17 43.46 4.36
C LEU A 25 -10.11 42.44 4.78
N PRO A 26 -10.17 41.19 4.26
CA PRO A 26 -9.19 40.17 4.61
C PRO A 26 -7.80 40.57 4.12
N SER A 27 -6.72 40.02 4.71
CA SER A 27 -5.33 40.29 4.32
C SER A 27 -4.99 40.03 2.84
N ILE A 28 -5.85 39.28 2.14
CA ILE A 28 -5.73 38.94 0.72
C ILE A 28 -6.28 40.08 -0.18
N ASN A 29 -7.17 40.93 0.36
CA ASN A 29 -7.71 42.10 -0.33
C ASN A 29 -8.01 43.28 0.65
N PRO A 30 -7.00 43.81 1.38
CA PRO A 30 -7.12 44.89 2.37
C PRO A 30 -7.42 46.27 1.77
N PHE A 31 -8.22 46.39 0.71
CA PHE A 31 -8.46 47.68 0.08
C PHE A 31 -9.91 47.88 -0.40
N THR A 32 -10.47 49.05 -0.11
CA THR A 32 -11.73 49.50 -0.70
C THR A 32 -11.73 51.01 -0.92
N ILE A 33 -12.45 51.45 -1.96
CA ILE A 33 -12.74 52.85 -2.23
C ILE A 33 -14.25 53.03 -2.09
N GLN A 34 -14.65 53.97 -1.23
CA GLN A 34 -16.04 54.38 -1.11
C GLN A 34 -16.16 55.87 -1.44
N SER A 35 -16.95 56.18 -2.47
CA SER A 35 -17.28 57.55 -2.83
C SER A 35 -18.32 58.13 -1.87
N ILE A 36 -18.04 59.29 -1.28
CA ILE A 36 -19.06 60.10 -0.62
C ILE A 36 -19.55 61.13 -1.64
N GLU A 37 -20.83 61.08 -2.00
CA GLU A 37 -21.51 62.09 -2.80
C GLU A 37 -22.72 62.60 -2.01
N ASN A 38 -22.66 63.83 -1.51
CA ASN A 38 -23.81 64.68 -1.13
C ASN A 38 -25.06 64.02 -0.50
N GLU A 39 -24.91 63.03 0.39
CA GLU A 39 -25.98 62.53 1.26
C GLU A 39 -25.74 62.90 2.74
N MET A 40 -24.89 63.88 3.04
CA MET A 40 -25.00 64.60 4.32
C MET A 40 -26.19 65.56 4.20
N ASP A 41 -27.38 65.00 4.20
CA ASP A 41 -28.64 65.73 4.32
C ASP A 41 -28.53 66.63 5.56
N SER A 42 -29.01 67.87 5.48
CA SER A 42 -28.87 68.91 6.51
C SER A 42 -29.49 68.56 7.89
N ASP A 43 -30.12 67.39 8.00
CA ASP A 43 -30.79 66.87 9.19
C ASP A 43 -29.95 65.86 10.00
N ILE A 44 -28.79 65.41 9.50
CA ILE A 44 -27.92 64.46 10.22
C ILE A 44 -26.94 65.24 11.13
N ASN A 45 -27.17 65.19 12.44
CA ASN A 45 -26.41 65.95 13.45
C ASN A 45 -25.00 65.41 13.78
N CYS A 46 -24.52 64.36 13.12
CA CYS A 46 -23.22 63.77 13.37
C CYS A 46 -22.66 62.97 12.19
N ALA A 47 -21.38 62.60 12.27
CA ALA A 47 -20.77 61.55 11.45
C ALA A 47 -19.71 60.81 12.26
N GLY A 48 -19.71 59.48 12.22
CA GLY A 48 -18.72 58.65 12.88
C GLY A 48 -18.01 57.74 11.89
N PHE A 49 -16.70 57.62 12.06
CA PHE A 49 -15.87 56.71 11.28
C PHE A 49 -14.81 56.06 12.17
N GLY A 50 -14.48 54.80 11.89
CA GLY A 50 -13.22 54.25 12.36
C GLY A 50 -12.81 52.95 11.71
N VAL A 51 -11.58 52.55 12.01
CA VAL A 51 -10.90 51.39 11.46
C VAL A 51 -10.44 50.50 12.58
N TRP A 52 -10.79 49.23 12.46
CA TRP A 52 -10.18 48.11 13.13
C TRP A 52 -8.97 47.65 12.34
N SER A 53 -7.87 47.45 13.04
CA SER A 53 -6.66 46.88 12.48
C SER A 53 -6.16 45.76 13.38
N ARG A 54 -5.87 44.59 12.81
CA ARG A 54 -5.20 43.50 13.51
C ARG A 54 -3.94 43.12 12.75
N TYR A 55 -2.79 43.36 13.37
CA TYR A 55 -1.48 43.10 12.78
C TYR A 55 -1.19 41.59 12.77
N VAL A 56 -1.04 41.00 11.58
CA VAL A 56 -0.71 39.57 11.37
C VAL A 56 0.34 39.45 10.25
N PRO A 57 1.60 39.82 10.56
CA PRO A 57 2.65 40.03 9.57
C PRO A 57 3.09 38.74 8.86
N LEU A 58 2.88 37.59 9.51
CA LEU A 58 3.21 36.26 8.99
C LEU A 58 1.99 35.55 8.37
N SER A 59 0.88 36.25 8.14
CA SER A 59 -0.25 35.71 7.39
C SER A 59 0.03 35.68 5.88
N ASN A 60 -0.88 35.11 5.10
CA ASN A 60 -0.78 35.16 3.64
C ASN A 60 -1.18 36.57 3.16
N VAL A 61 -0.21 37.44 2.93
CA VAL A 61 -0.42 38.82 2.47
C VAL A 61 -0.03 38.94 1.00
N VAL A 62 -0.98 39.39 0.17
CA VAL A 62 -0.76 39.64 -1.26
C VAL A 62 -0.24 41.06 -1.44
N GLN A 63 0.77 41.27 -2.28
CA GLN A 63 1.23 42.61 -2.60
C GLN A 63 0.13 43.39 -3.33
N ILE A 64 -0.23 44.56 -2.79
CA ILE A 64 -1.24 45.46 -3.34
C ILE A 64 -0.61 46.82 -3.56
N GLY A 65 -0.64 47.29 -4.82
CA GLY A 65 -0.09 48.58 -5.21
C GLY A 65 1.38 48.53 -5.66
N GLU A 66 1.99 49.71 -5.75
CA GLU A 66 3.36 49.93 -6.24
C GLU A 66 4.40 49.86 -5.13
N ILE A 67 4.02 50.15 -3.88
CA ILE A 67 4.89 50.12 -2.69
C ILE A 67 4.78 48.75 -2.03
N GLY A 68 5.90 48.04 -1.92
CA GLY A 68 6.01 46.76 -1.22
C GLY A 68 5.89 46.91 0.29
N ILE A 69 5.52 45.83 0.98
CA ILE A 69 5.31 45.80 2.44
C ILE A 69 6.55 46.19 3.27
N LEU A 70 7.74 46.03 2.69
CA LEU A 70 9.03 46.33 3.33
C LEU A 70 9.63 47.66 2.89
N ASP A 71 8.99 48.38 1.95
CA ASP A 71 9.53 49.65 1.43
C ASP A 71 9.39 50.78 2.46
N SER A 72 8.49 50.62 3.43
CA SER A 72 8.29 51.51 4.56
C SER A 72 7.83 50.73 5.79
N SER A 73 8.32 51.11 6.98
CA SER A 73 7.83 50.62 8.26
C SER A 73 6.57 51.36 8.74
N CYS A 74 6.03 52.25 7.91
CA CYS A 74 4.77 52.93 8.13
C CYS A 74 3.69 52.38 7.19
N PHE A 75 2.53 52.04 7.74
CA PHE A 75 1.46 51.30 7.09
C PHE A 75 0.21 52.14 6.96
N HIS A 76 -0.32 52.28 5.74
CA HIS A 76 -1.55 53.02 5.50
C HIS A 76 -2.77 52.23 5.99
N LEU A 77 -3.59 52.87 6.84
CA LEU A 77 -4.84 52.30 7.34
C LEU A 77 -6.03 52.91 6.64
N PHE A 78 -6.07 54.25 6.55
CA PHE A 78 -7.20 54.96 5.97
C PHE A 78 -6.84 56.39 5.57
N ARG A 79 -7.46 56.88 4.49
CA ARG A 79 -7.39 58.28 4.08
C ARG A 79 -8.69 58.78 3.48
N ILE A 80 -8.87 60.09 3.58
CA ILE A 80 -9.92 60.84 2.85
C ILE A 80 -9.22 61.77 1.88
N GLN A 81 -9.53 61.62 0.60
CA GLN A 81 -8.97 62.45 -0.47
C GLN A 81 -10.04 63.07 -1.36
N ASP A 82 -9.80 64.26 -1.86
CA ASP A 82 -10.65 64.91 -2.86
C ASP A 82 -10.68 64.11 -4.17
N LYS A 83 -11.87 63.92 -4.77
CA LYS A 83 -11.98 63.18 -6.04
C LYS A 83 -11.33 63.89 -7.23
N THR A 84 -11.32 65.22 -7.22
CA THR A 84 -10.93 66.05 -8.37
C THR A 84 -9.43 66.33 -8.40
N ASN A 85 -8.85 66.68 -7.26
CA ASN A 85 -7.44 67.09 -7.18
C ASN A 85 -6.55 66.09 -6.42
N SER A 86 -7.14 65.02 -5.85
CA SER A 86 -6.44 63.99 -5.06
C SER A 86 -5.68 64.53 -3.83
N GLN A 87 -6.02 65.73 -3.33
CA GLN A 87 -5.50 66.23 -2.06
C GLN A 87 -6.04 65.40 -0.91
N VAL A 88 -5.18 65.09 0.06
CA VAL A 88 -5.55 64.32 1.25
C VAL A 88 -5.85 65.27 2.39
N TYR A 89 -7.04 65.14 2.95
CA TYR A 89 -7.51 65.95 4.09
C TYR A 89 -7.43 65.20 5.41
N PHE A 90 -7.36 63.88 5.34
CA PHE A 90 -7.34 63.00 6.49
C PHE A 90 -6.46 61.79 6.20
N LEU A 91 -5.61 61.42 7.15
CA LEU A 91 -4.70 60.29 7.05
C LEU A 91 -4.55 59.58 8.40
N GLN A 92 -4.82 58.28 8.40
CA GLN A 92 -4.56 57.35 9.49
C GLN A 92 -3.50 56.34 9.04
N TYR A 93 -2.45 56.22 9.84
CA TYR A 93 -1.35 55.31 9.54
C TYR A 93 -0.61 54.81 10.77
N GLU A 94 0.04 53.68 10.51
CA GLU A 94 0.79 52.77 11.33
C GLU A 94 2.31 52.77 11.31
N CYS A 95 3.09 53.35 12.24
CA CYS A 95 4.56 53.19 12.17
C CYS A 95 5.13 52.22 13.23
N VAL A 96 5.93 51.26 12.76
CA VAL A 96 6.69 50.32 13.57
C VAL A 96 8.17 50.71 13.56
N ASN A 97 8.69 51.23 14.68
CA ASN A 97 10.08 51.66 14.79
C ASN A 97 10.90 50.62 15.58
N PHE A 98 11.70 49.81 14.85
CA PHE A 98 12.51 48.76 15.44
C PHE A 98 13.67 49.24 16.30
N GLU A 99 14.31 50.36 15.92
CA GLU A 99 15.45 50.92 16.67
C GLU A 99 15.00 51.47 18.01
N GLN A 100 13.84 52.13 18.04
CA GLN A 100 13.26 52.71 19.25
C GLN A 100 12.41 51.71 20.04
N LYS A 101 12.10 50.53 19.48
CA LYS A 101 11.16 49.55 20.03
C LYS A 101 9.80 50.18 20.35
N THR A 102 9.30 51.04 19.47
CA THR A 102 8.00 51.69 19.63
C THR A 102 7.09 51.43 18.45
N ILE A 103 5.81 51.35 18.72
CA ILE A 103 4.75 51.26 17.72
C ILE A 103 3.81 52.43 17.95
N LYS A 104 3.57 53.20 16.90
CA LYS A 104 2.83 54.45 16.97
C LYS A 104 1.76 54.50 15.91
N LYS A 105 0.52 54.75 16.34
CA LYS A 105 -0.60 55.10 15.46
C LYS A 105 -0.71 56.60 15.35
N TYR A 106 -0.88 57.06 14.11
CA TYR A 106 -1.01 58.46 13.76
C TYR A 106 -2.41 58.75 13.24
N PHE A 107 -2.97 59.85 13.73
CA PHE A 107 -4.22 60.43 13.28
C PHE A 107 -3.95 61.86 12.85
N GLN A 108 -3.90 62.10 11.55
CA GLN A 108 -3.54 63.40 10.99
C GLN A 108 -4.64 63.93 10.09
N PHE A 109 -5.03 65.20 10.28
CA PHE A 109 -6.07 65.83 9.48
C PHE A 109 -6.00 67.35 9.49
N LEU A 110 -6.72 67.97 8.54
CA LEU A 110 -6.84 69.43 8.44
C LEU A 110 -8.18 69.90 8.98
N GLY A 111 -8.14 70.81 9.94
CA GLY A 111 -9.33 71.51 10.41
C GLY A 111 -9.89 72.45 9.35
N SER A 112 -11.15 72.86 9.54
CA SER A 112 -11.83 73.85 8.70
C SER A 112 -11.21 75.26 8.74
N ASP A 113 -10.25 75.49 9.63
CA ASP A 113 -9.46 76.73 9.70
C ASP A 113 -8.11 76.61 8.98
N GLY A 114 -7.84 75.46 8.35
CA GLY A 114 -6.58 75.14 7.69
C GLY A 114 -5.45 74.74 8.64
N SER A 115 -5.73 74.56 9.94
CA SER A 115 -4.72 74.07 10.89
C SER A 115 -4.53 72.55 10.79
N ASP A 116 -3.29 72.11 10.94
CA ASP A 116 -2.90 70.69 10.93
C ASP A 116 -2.98 70.12 12.35
N PHE A 117 -3.73 69.03 12.50
CA PHE A 117 -3.88 68.30 13.76
C PHE A 117 -3.24 66.93 13.61
N ILE A 118 -2.29 66.62 14.50
CA ILE A 118 -1.61 65.31 14.55
C ILE A 118 -1.74 64.77 15.98
N GLU A 119 -2.41 63.63 16.11
CA GLU A 119 -2.41 62.85 17.34
C GLU A 119 -1.56 61.60 17.16
N GLU A 120 -0.69 61.35 18.14
CA GLU A 120 0.18 60.17 18.21
C GLU A 120 -0.26 59.31 19.41
N ILE A 121 -0.49 58.03 19.15
CA ILE A 121 -0.87 57.05 20.15
C ILE A 121 0.20 55.95 20.16
N GLN A 122 0.86 55.77 21.30
CA GLN A 122 1.80 54.66 21.49
C GLN A 122 1.03 53.38 21.83
N ILE A 123 1.34 52.30 21.12
CA ILE A 123 0.78 50.97 21.34
C ILE A 123 1.76 50.13 22.14
N ASN A 124 1.24 49.29 23.04
CA ASN A 124 2.05 48.31 23.74
C ASN A 124 2.57 47.24 22.78
N GLU A 125 3.89 47.12 22.66
CA GLU A 125 4.54 46.16 21.79
C GLU A 125 4.27 44.69 22.16
N GLU A 126 3.96 44.40 23.44
CA GLU A 126 3.70 43.04 23.91
C GLU A 126 2.31 42.53 23.52
N SER A 127 1.34 43.43 23.33
CA SER A 127 -0.05 43.12 22.98
C SER A 127 -0.42 43.58 21.57
N TYR A 128 0.57 43.77 20.69
CA TYR A 128 0.31 44.31 19.35
C TYR A 128 -0.11 43.26 18.31
N GLU A 129 0.60 42.12 18.26
CA GLU A 129 0.37 41.10 17.23
C GLU A 129 -0.89 40.29 17.55
N TYR A 130 -1.72 40.04 16.52
CA TYR A 130 -2.98 39.31 16.61
C TYR A 130 -4.04 39.93 17.57
N VAL A 131 -3.86 41.19 17.96
CA VAL A 131 -4.84 41.95 18.75
C VAL A 131 -5.58 42.97 17.88
N TRP A 132 -6.90 43.03 18.04
CA TRP A 132 -7.72 44.02 17.37
C TRP A 132 -7.54 45.39 18.01
N ASN A 133 -7.14 46.37 17.21
CA ASN A 133 -6.98 47.75 17.59
C ASN A 133 -7.99 48.60 16.82
N PHE A 134 -8.85 49.34 17.50
CA PHE A 134 -9.77 50.27 16.86
C PHE A 134 -9.30 51.71 17.01
N GLN A 135 -9.37 52.46 15.92
CA GLN A 135 -9.13 53.90 15.92
C GLN A 135 -10.20 54.62 15.09
N GLY A 136 -10.82 55.64 15.66
CA GLY A 136 -11.91 56.35 14.98
C GLY A 136 -12.17 57.73 15.54
N PHE A 137 -13.14 58.42 14.94
CA PHE A 137 -13.64 59.70 15.41
C PHE A 137 -15.15 59.82 15.22
N ILE A 138 -15.75 60.68 16.03
CA ILE A 138 -17.15 61.12 15.91
C ILE A 138 -17.13 62.63 15.81
N THR A 139 -17.73 63.19 14.76
CA THR A 139 -17.99 64.62 14.64
C THR A 139 -19.45 64.93 14.94
N ILE A 140 -19.68 65.99 15.71
CA ILE A 140 -20.98 66.61 15.99
C ILE A 140 -20.88 68.07 15.53
N PRO A 141 -21.13 68.34 14.23
CA PRO A 141 -20.90 69.65 13.64
C PRO A 141 -21.71 70.77 14.30
N SER A 142 -22.92 70.45 14.76
CA SER A 142 -23.79 71.39 15.48
C SER A 142 -23.19 71.88 16.81
N GLN A 143 -22.25 71.12 17.38
CA GLN A 143 -21.56 71.44 18.63
C GLN A 143 -20.09 71.84 18.40
N LYS A 144 -19.63 71.91 17.15
CA LYS A 144 -18.22 72.11 16.79
C LYS A 144 -17.31 71.13 17.54
N GLN A 145 -17.72 69.87 17.61
CA GLN A 145 -17.03 68.87 18.42
C GLN A 145 -16.59 67.69 17.56
N VAL A 146 -15.30 67.35 17.66
CA VAL A 146 -14.76 66.08 17.15
C VAL A 146 -14.18 65.31 18.33
N THR A 147 -14.65 64.09 18.57
CA THR A 147 -14.07 63.20 19.57
C THR A 147 -13.33 62.06 18.87
N ILE A 148 -12.05 61.89 19.17
CA ILE A 148 -11.20 60.80 18.70
C ILE A 148 -11.18 59.71 19.76
N TYR A 149 -11.21 58.45 19.34
CA TYR A 149 -11.16 57.28 20.22
C TYR A 149 -10.12 56.27 19.74
N TYR A 150 -9.51 55.58 20.70
CA TYR A 150 -8.70 54.40 20.46
C TYR A 150 -8.99 53.33 21.51
N TYR A 151 -9.27 52.13 21.02
CA TYR A 151 -9.54 50.94 21.83
C TYR A 151 -8.56 49.83 21.46
N GLU A 152 -8.11 49.12 22.47
CA GLU A 152 -7.42 47.84 22.33
C GLU A 152 -8.41 46.76 22.77
N GLN A 153 -8.82 45.90 21.83
CA GLN A 153 -10.00 45.03 21.98
C GLN A 153 -11.22 45.84 22.44
N VAL A 154 -11.77 45.53 23.62
CA VAL A 154 -12.90 46.20 24.28
C VAL A 154 -12.48 47.32 25.24
N THR A 155 -11.19 47.54 25.46
CA THR A 155 -10.70 48.49 26.46
C THR A 155 -10.39 49.84 25.83
N GLN A 156 -11.04 50.91 26.29
CA GLN A 156 -10.72 52.27 25.84
C GLN A 156 -9.38 52.72 26.43
N ILE A 157 -8.37 52.86 25.57
CA ILE A 157 -7.04 53.30 25.98
C ILE A 157 -6.93 54.82 25.90
N PHE A 158 -7.57 55.44 24.90
CA PHE A 158 -7.47 56.88 24.65
C PHE A 158 -8.79 57.47 24.13
N SER A 159 -9.10 58.69 24.58
CA SER A 159 -10.14 59.52 24.01
C SER A 159 -9.77 61.00 24.14
N LYS A 160 -9.98 61.77 23.07
CA LYS A 160 -9.69 63.21 23.05
C LYS A 160 -10.78 63.97 22.31
N GLN A 161 -11.25 65.05 22.91
CA GLN A 161 -12.26 65.93 22.34
C GLN A 161 -11.61 67.23 21.84
N LEU A 162 -11.90 67.59 20.60
CA LEU A 162 -11.44 68.78 19.90
C LEU A 162 -12.62 69.69 19.56
N GLN A 163 -12.40 71.01 19.60
CA GLN A 163 -13.42 72.03 19.33
C GLN A 163 -13.28 72.54 17.88
N ILE A 164 -13.73 71.74 16.91
CA ILE A 164 -13.64 71.99 15.47
C ILE A 164 -14.92 71.51 14.75
N ASP A 165 -15.25 72.11 13.61
CA ASP A 165 -16.52 71.84 12.89
C ASP A 165 -16.51 70.47 12.19
N TYR A 166 -15.42 70.18 11.46
CA TYR A 166 -15.19 68.92 10.76
C TYR A 166 -13.69 68.60 10.72
N PRO A 167 -13.31 67.31 10.69
CA PRO A 167 -11.92 66.89 10.56
C PRO A 167 -11.43 66.86 9.10
N PHE A 168 -12.17 67.41 8.14
CA PHE A 168 -11.75 67.56 6.73
C PHE A 168 -12.69 68.52 5.99
N GLU A 169 -12.20 69.19 4.95
CA GLU A 169 -12.99 70.02 4.05
C GLU A 169 -13.16 69.32 2.69
N GLY A 170 -14.37 68.82 2.37
CA GLY A 170 -14.60 68.17 1.07
C GLY A 170 -16.03 67.72 0.85
N ILE A 171 -16.69 68.27 -0.17
CA ILE A 171 -18.07 67.93 -0.57
C ILE A 171 -18.07 66.70 -1.51
N ASN A 172 -16.92 66.34 -2.08
CA ASN A 172 -16.78 65.23 -3.04
C ASN A 172 -15.47 64.46 -2.81
N SER A 173 -15.48 63.54 -1.84
CA SER A 173 -14.29 62.83 -1.38
C SER A 173 -14.39 61.31 -1.60
N ASN A 174 -13.23 60.67 -1.75
CA ASN A 174 -13.06 59.23 -1.68
C ASN A 174 -12.55 58.86 -0.29
N LEU A 175 -13.28 57.97 0.37
CA LEU A 175 -12.79 57.20 1.51
C LEU A 175 -11.98 56.03 0.96
N ILE A 176 -10.73 55.92 1.37
CA ILE A 176 -9.84 54.86 0.93
C ILE A 176 -9.30 54.16 2.17
N ILE A 177 -9.59 52.87 2.32
CA ILE A 177 -9.17 52.06 3.47
C ILE A 177 -8.14 51.06 2.97
N GLY A 178 -7.00 50.98 3.66
CA GLY A 178 -5.85 50.13 3.35
C GLY A 178 -5.23 50.38 1.97
N GLY A 179 -4.55 49.38 1.43
CA GLY A 179 -3.65 49.53 0.27
C GLY A 179 -2.42 50.39 0.57
N ASP A 180 -1.56 50.58 -0.42
CA ASP A 180 -0.39 51.45 -0.30
C ASP A 180 -0.74 52.93 -0.50
N PHE A 181 0.16 53.82 -0.06
CA PHE A 181 -0.01 55.24 -0.28
C PHE A 181 1.31 55.99 -0.37
N LYS A 182 1.45 56.79 -1.43
CA LYS A 182 2.49 57.81 -1.53
C LYS A 182 1.90 59.18 -1.28
N VAL A 183 2.32 59.83 -0.20
CA VAL A 183 1.87 61.19 0.11
C VAL A 183 2.51 62.15 -0.89
N SER A 184 1.69 62.83 -1.68
CA SER A 184 2.17 63.83 -2.64
C SER A 184 2.87 64.98 -1.91
N GLN A 185 3.98 65.47 -2.47
CA GLN A 185 4.68 66.66 -1.93
C GLN A 185 3.81 67.93 -1.92
N ASN A 186 2.77 67.96 -2.76
CA ASN A 186 1.79 69.04 -2.81
C ASN A 186 0.61 68.83 -1.85
N SER A 187 0.61 67.73 -1.08
CA SER A 187 -0.41 67.47 -0.08
C SER A 187 -0.14 68.34 1.15
N PRO A 188 -1.17 69.01 1.71
CA PRO A 188 -1.03 69.77 2.95
C PRO A 188 -0.61 68.91 4.16
N LEU A 189 -0.87 67.59 4.12
CA LEU A 189 -0.44 66.63 5.15
C LEU A 189 0.91 65.96 4.86
N TYR A 190 1.76 66.55 4.00
CA TYR A 190 3.03 65.93 3.63
C TYR A 190 4.05 65.97 4.79
N ASN A 191 4.54 64.79 5.17
CA ASN A 191 5.71 64.62 6.03
C ASN A 191 6.79 63.82 5.28
N LEU A 192 8.02 64.36 5.22
CA LEU A 192 9.15 63.75 4.52
C LEU A 192 9.46 62.33 5.07
N GLU A 193 9.39 62.15 6.39
CA GLU A 193 9.70 60.88 7.08
C GLU A 193 8.68 59.78 6.77
N ASN A 194 7.43 60.14 6.44
CA ASN A 194 6.31 59.21 6.23
C ASN A 194 5.69 59.36 4.83
N SER A 195 6.46 59.82 3.86
CA SER A 195 5.97 60.09 2.49
C SER A 195 5.63 58.83 1.69
N LEU A 196 6.10 57.67 2.14
CA LEU A 196 5.76 56.35 1.62
C LEU A 196 5.12 55.53 2.74
N LEU A 197 3.90 55.07 2.49
CA LEU A 197 3.19 54.17 3.38
C LEU A 197 2.95 52.85 2.65
N SER A 198 3.47 51.77 3.23
CA SER A 198 3.21 50.41 2.79
C SER A 198 1.75 50.03 3.06
N TYR A 199 1.23 48.99 2.41
CA TYR A 199 -0.06 48.43 2.80
C TYR A 199 0.03 47.74 4.17
N PHE A 200 -1.06 47.75 4.93
CA PHE A 200 -1.09 47.18 6.27
C PHE A 200 -0.97 45.63 6.25
N PRO A 201 -0.01 45.04 6.97
CA PRO A 201 0.22 43.60 7.02
C PRO A 201 -0.75 42.91 7.98
N GLY A 202 -2.03 42.91 7.64
CA GLY A 202 -3.05 42.31 8.50
C GLY A 202 -4.48 42.40 8.01
N ASN A 203 -5.42 42.32 8.95
CA ASN A 203 -6.85 42.50 8.69
C ASN A 203 -7.27 43.94 8.99
N LEU A 204 -8.13 44.49 8.13
CA LEU A 204 -8.77 45.78 8.35
C LEU A 204 -10.29 45.62 8.31
N ASP A 205 -10.98 46.08 9.34
CA ASP A 205 -12.44 46.26 9.29
C ASP A 205 -12.73 47.74 9.50
N TYR A 206 -13.84 48.25 8.98
CA TYR A 206 -14.19 49.65 9.16
C TYR A 206 -15.66 49.83 9.49
N LEU A 207 -15.95 50.96 10.12
CA LEU A 207 -17.28 51.36 10.56
C LEU A 207 -17.58 52.78 10.05
N LEU A 208 -18.74 52.96 9.44
CA LEU A 208 -19.31 54.25 9.03
C LEU A 208 -20.73 54.34 9.62
N ASP A 209 -20.91 55.15 10.66
CA ASP A 209 -22.24 55.39 11.25
C ASP A 209 -22.29 56.67 12.11
N CYS A 210 -23.44 57.35 12.14
CA CYS A 210 -23.75 58.49 13.00
C CYS A 210 -24.68 58.13 14.17
N LEU A 211 -25.31 56.95 14.25
CA LEU A 211 -26.25 56.62 15.33
C LEU A 211 -25.67 56.54 16.76
N LEU A 212 -24.40 56.93 16.96
CA LEU A 212 -23.55 56.58 18.09
C LEU A 212 -23.20 57.79 18.97
N ASN A 213 -24.21 58.50 19.48
CA ASN A 213 -23.98 59.48 20.57
C ASN A 213 -23.72 58.80 21.93
N ASN A 214 -23.78 57.46 22.02
CA ASN A 214 -23.49 56.69 23.23
C ASN A 214 -22.25 55.79 23.04
N PRO A 215 -21.12 56.06 23.73
CA PRO A 215 -19.93 55.19 23.69
C PRO A 215 -20.18 53.76 24.20
N ASP A 216 -21.21 53.51 25.01
CA ASP A 216 -21.54 52.14 25.46
C ASP A 216 -22.06 51.25 24.31
N TYR A 217 -22.81 51.82 23.37
CA TYR A 217 -23.28 51.09 22.19
C TYR A 217 -22.12 50.82 21.21
N PHE A 218 -21.14 51.72 21.21
CA PHE A 218 -19.88 51.51 20.50
C PHE A 218 -19.14 50.27 21.04
N LEU A 219 -19.10 50.13 22.37
CA LEU A 219 -18.55 48.97 23.06
C LEU A 219 -19.34 47.68 22.77
N GLU A 220 -20.66 47.73 22.65
CA GLU A 220 -21.46 46.55 22.26
C GLU A 220 -21.14 46.09 20.83
N ILE A 221 -20.94 47.01 19.87
CA ILE A 221 -20.48 46.66 18.52
C ILE A 221 -19.08 46.05 18.57
N ILE A 222 -18.17 46.65 19.35
CA ILE A 222 -16.83 46.12 19.60
C ILE A 222 -16.89 44.68 20.15
N GLN A 223 -17.70 44.44 21.18
CA GLN A 223 -17.88 43.13 21.83
C GLN A 223 -18.56 42.10 20.92
N SER A 224 -19.55 42.50 20.11
CA SER A 224 -20.19 41.59 19.15
C SER A 224 -19.23 41.11 18.05
N ASN A 225 -18.19 41.88 17.76
CA ASN A 225 -17.12 41.49 16.85
C ASN A 225 -16.05 40.61 17.50
N GLU A 226 -16.00 40.49 18.84
CA GLU A 226 -15.17 39.46 19.48
C GLU A 226 -15.64 38.07 19.04
N GLU A 227 -16.93 37.80 18.85
CA GLU A 227 -17.41 36.50 18.32
C GLU A 227 -16.95 36.17 16.87
N ASN A 228 -16.35 37.14 16.16
CA ASN A 228 -15.62 36.94 14.90
C ASN A 228 -14.13 36.59 15.11
N PHE A 229 -13.72 36.15 16.30
CA PHE A 229 -12.47 35.42 16.54
C PHE A 229 -12.29 34.37 15.43
N CYS A 230 -11.07 34.14 14.97
CA CYS A 230 -10.79 33.17 13.91
C CYS A 230 -11.61 31.89 14.13
N TRP A 231 -12.60 31.63 13.26
CA TRP A 231 -13.40 30.41 13.34
C TRP A 231 -12.49 29.25 12.96
N CYS A 232 -11.96 28.59 13.98
CA CYS A 232 -11.02 27.51 13.81
C CYS A 232 -11.74 26.34 13.15
N GLN A 233 -11.60 26.22 11.84
CA GLN A 233 -12.12 25.12 11.05
C GLN A 233 -10.97 24.17 10.74
N GLN A 234 -11.12 22.91 11.17
CA GLN A 234 -10.16 21.88 10.85
C GLN A 234 -10.12 21.62 9.34
N SER A 235 -8.92 21.38 8.80
CA SER A 235 -8.75 20.98 7.40
C SER A 235 -9.47 19.66 7.12
N ALA A 236 -10.02 19.47 5.92
CA ALA A 236 -10.72 18.22 5.58
C ALA A 236 -9.78 17.02 5.46
N LYS A 237 -8.51 17.26 5.12
CA LYS A 237 -7.43 16.27 5.18
C LYS A 237 -6.46 16.70 6.28
N THR A 238 -6.37 15.89 7.34
CA THR A 238 -5.46 16.07 8.47
C THR A 238 -4.39 14.99 8.53
N ASP A 239 -4.76 13.78 8.14
CA ASP A 239 -3.86 12.64 8.01
C ASP A 239 -3.06 12.76 6.72
N ILE A 240 -1.74 12.63 6.86
CA ILE A 240 -0.78 12.59 5.78
C ILE A 240 -0.35 11.12 5.63
N ASP A 241 -0.34 10.65 4.39
CA ASP A 241 -0.11 9.24 4.07
C ASP A 241 1.23 8.74 4.65
N ASP A 242 1.26 7.48 5.07
CA ASP A 242 2.48 6.82 5.54
C ASP A 242 3.55 6.80 4.44
N VAL A 243 4.78 7.14 4.78
CA VAL A 243 5.88 7.24 3.81
C VAL A 243 7.14 6.57 4.32
N ILE A 244 7.80 5.83 3.42
CA ILE A 244 9.18 5.37 3.60
C ILE A 244 10.06 6.27 2.73
N ILE A 245 10.78 7.19 3.38
CA ILE A 245 11.74 8.09 2.74
C ILE A 245 12.98 7.29 2.36
N GLN A 246 13.36 7.32 1.08
CA GLN A 246 14.61 6.75 0.57
C GLN A 246 15.45 7.83 -0.14
N LYS A 247 16.77 7.81 0.06
CA LYS A 247 17.74 8.65 -0.68
C LYS A 247 17.52 10.17 -0.59
N GLN A 248 16.78 10.78 -1.54
CA GLN A 248 16.57 12.22 -1.66
C GLN A 248 15.08 12.59 -1.74
N ASP A 249 14.19 11.70 -1.31
CA ASP A 249 12.76 11.98 -1.35
C ASP A 249 12.41 13.19 -0.48
N LEU A 250 11.63 14.11 -1.04
CA LEU A 250 11.14 15.33 -0.40
C LEU A 250 9.64 15.44 -0.67
N PHE A 251 8.88 15.67 0.39
CA PHE A 251 7.43 15.78 0.35
C PHE A 251 6.97 17.12 0.92
N GLN A 252 5.79 17.54 0.50
CA GLN A 252 5.17 18.80 0.92
C GLN A 252 3.69 18.57 1.20
N PHE A 253 3.23 19.10 2.33
CA PHE A 253 1.82 19.22 2.67
C PHE A 253 1.50 20.68 3.02
N VAL A 254 0.34 21.18 2.58
CA VAL A 254 -0.14 22.53 2.91
C VAL A 254 -1.53 22.40 3.52
N SER A 255 -1.69 22.94 4.72
CA SER A 255 -2.98 23.00 5.40
C SER A 255 -4.00 23.78 4.56
N GLN A 256 -5.26 23.33 4.55
CA GLN A 256 -6.30 23.98 3.75
C GLN A 256 -6.77 25.28 4.41
N GLN A 257 -6.75 25.32 5.74
CA GLN A 257 -7.21 26.43 6.57
C GLN A 257 -6.07 27.02 7.39
N THR A 258 -6.24 28.25 7.88
CA THR A 258 -5.30 28.89 8.79
C THR A 258 -5.37 28.29 10.19
N ASN A 259 -4.30 28.43 10.96
CA ASN A 259 -4.16 27.82 12.27
C ASN A 259 -4.77 28.64 13.43
N CYS A 260 -5.42 29.77 13.17
CA CYS A 260 -5.81 30.72 14.21
C CYS A 260 -4.65 31.01 15.19
N GLN A 261 -4.65 30.45 16.40
CA GLN A 261 -3.54 30.53 17.37
C GLN A 261 -2.88 29.19 17.70
N GLN A 262 -3.38 28.08 17.17
CA GLN A 262 -3.02 26.74 17.62
C GLN A 262 -2.71 25.81 16.45
N PHE A 263 -1.81 24.85 16.66
CA PHE A 263 -1.67 23.74 15.71
C PHE A 263 -1.11 22.53 16.44
N LEU A 264 -1.30 21.36 15.84
CA LEU A 264 -0.72 20.11 16.29
C LEU A 264 -0.06 19.39 15.13
N LEU A 265 1.22 19.05 15.28
CA LEU A 265 1.96 18.18 14.38
C LEU A 265 2.38 16.94 15.16
N SER A 266 1.98 15.76 14.73
CA SER A 266 2.35 14.51 15.38
C SER A 266 2.67 13.39 14.40
N SER A 267 3.57 12.47 14.77
CA SER A 267 3.95 11.34 13.92
C SER A 267 4.77 10.29 14.66
N TRP A 268 4.70 9.04 14.19
CA TRP A 268 5.71 8.03 14.46
C TRP A 268 6.86 8.11 13.46
N ILE A 269 8.09 7.93 13.93
CA ILE A 269 9.31 8.00 13.14
C ILE A 269 10.23 6.81 13.48
N LYS A 270 10.78 6.15 12.46
CA LYS A 270 11.84 5.13 12.60
C LYS A 270 12.94 5.34 11.59
N ILE A 271 14.18 5.48 12.05
CA ILE A 271 15.35 5.48 11.18
C ILE A 271 15.73 4.03 10.90
N LYS A 272 15.56 3.59 9.65
CA LYS A 272 15.89 2.23 9.21
C LYS A 272 17.37 2.06 8.90
N GLU A 273 17.95 3.04 8.20
CA GLU A 273 19.36 2.99 7.79
C GLU A 273 19.96 4.39 7.84
N ILE A 274 21.23 4.45 8.23
CA ILE A 274 22.04 5.67 8.29
C ILE A 274 23.13 5.53 7.22
N ASN A 275 23.03 6.31 6.13
CA ASN A 275 24.04 6.31 5.08
C ASN A 275 24.88 7.59 5.21
N SER A 276 26.09 7.47 5.76
CA SER A 276 27.04 8.58 5.90
C SER A 276 28.46 8.16 5.54
N TYR A 277 29.19 9.08 4.92
CA TYR A 277 30.64 8.98 4.69
C TYR A 277 31.44 9.95 5.57
N GLN A 278 30.76 10.80 6.36
CA GLN A 278 31.41 11.70 7.31
C GLN A 278 31.11 11.25 8.74
N ASP A 279 32.04 11.55 9.65
CA ASP A 279 31.92 11.24 11.08
C ASP A 279 30.78 11.98 11.76
N GLU A 280 30.30 13.08 11.15
CA GLU A 280 29.23 13.93 11.67
C GLU A 280 28.43 14.54 10.51
N PHE A 281 27.09 14.51 10.59
CA PHE A 281 26.22 15.26 9.69
C PHE A 281 24.86 15.57 10.30
N ASP A 282 24.24 16.67 9.83
CA ASP A 282 22.91 17.11 10.24
C ASP A 282 21.84 16.73 9.21
N PHE A 283 20.76 16.13 9.68
CA PHE A 283 19.64 15.65 8.90
C PHE A 283 18.35 16.41 9.26
N GLN A 284 17.93 17.37 8.46
CA GLN A 284 16.61 18.03 8.62
C GLN A 284 15.47 17.14 8.13
N LEU A 285 14.66 16.60 9.06
CA LEU A 285 13.50 15.75 8.74
C LEU A 285 12.23 16.57 8.54
N PHE A 286 11.92 17.51 9.44
CA PHE A 286 10.71 18.33 9.38
C PHE A 286 11.02 19.82 9.34
N LYS A 287 10.23 20.54 8.54
CA LYS A 287 10.18 22.00 8.53
C LYS A 287 8.73 22.44 8.35
N LEU A 288 8.15 23.01 9.40
CA LEU A 288 6.84 23.62 9.37
C LEU A 288 7.01 25.13 9.18
N SER A 289 6.54 25.69 8.07
CA SER A 289 6.64 27.12 7.74
C SER A 289 5.28 27.72 7.37
N GLY A 290 5.20 29.04 7.27
CA GLY A 290 4.07 29.67 6.58
C GLY A 290 4.10 29.40 5.08
N ASN A 291 2.93 29.30 4.46
CA ASN A 291 2.77 29.22 3.01
C ASN A 291 2.78 30.63 2.38
N PHE A 292 3.90 31.34 2.54
CA PHE A 292 4.03 32.74 2.12
C PHE A 292 4.09 32.87 0.59
N GLN A 293 3.40 33.88 0.04
CA GLN A 293 3.56 34.27 -1.37
C GLN A 293 4.76 35.18 -1.62
N ASN A 294 5.16 35.99 -0.62
CA ASN A 294 6.28 36.92 -0.75
C ASN A 294 7.62 36.17 -0.64
N PRO A 295 8.49 36.18 -1.67
CA PRO A 295 9.79 35.49 -1.67
C PRO A 295 10.73 35.91 -0.53
N GLN A 296 10.63 37.16 -0.04
CA GLN A 296 11.45 37.66 1.07
C GLN A 296 11.10 37.00 2.40
N LEU A 297 9.86 36.52 2.54
CA LEU A 297 9.38 35.77 3.72
C LEU A 297 9.58 34.25 3.57
N VAL A 298 10.14 33.77 2.44
CA VAL A 298 10.46 32.33 2.23
C VAL A 298 11.82 31.96 2.84
N GLN A 299 12.33 32.77 3.78
CA GLN A 299 13.63 32.55 4.42
C GLN A 299 13.67 31.22 5.16
N GLU A 300 14.82 30.54 5.14
CA GLU A 300 14.92 29.16 5.63
C GLU A 300 14.60 29.01 7.12
N ASN A 301 14.87 30.05 7.91
CA ASN A 301 14.74 30.02 9.36
C ASN A 301 13.40 30.56 9.87
N LEU A 302 12.56 31.16 9.03
CA LEU A 302 11.24 31.70 9.43
C LEU A 302 10.21 30.56 9.55
N SER A 303 10.25 29.86 10.69
CA SER A 303 9.57 28.58 10.87
C SER A 303 9.12 28.43 12.34
N PRO A 304 7.84 28.09 12.63
CA PRO A 304 7.43 27.75 13.98
C PRO A 304 8.12 26.49 14.51
N PHE A 305 8.51 25.55 13.64
CA PHE A 305 9.13 24.31 14.05
C PHE A 305 10.00 23.67 12.97
N GLN A 306 11.21 23.24 13.36
CA GLN A 306 12.11 22.43 12.55
C GLN A 306 12.74 21.32 13.40
N LEU A 307 12.87 20.13 12.82
CA LEU A 307 13.48 18.96 13.45
C LEU A 307 14.71 18.52 12.64
N PHE A 308 15.83 18.37 13.34
CA PHE A 308 17.06 17.79 12.79
C PHE A 308 17.54 16.62 13.63
N TYR A 309 18.09 15.59 12.98
CA TYR A 309 18.92 14.57 13.61
C TYR A 309 20.37 14.85 13.29
N LYS A 310 21.19 15.01 14.31
CA LYS A 310 22.62 15.12 14.18
C LYS A 310 23.24 13.77 14.50
N ILE A 311 23.78 13.12 13.48
CA ILE A 311 24.40 11.82 13.60
C ILE A 311 25.90 12.03 13.77
N SER A 312 26.49 11.46 14.83
CA SER A 312 27.94 11.53 15.02
C SER A 312 28.49 10.30 15.73
N ASN A 313 29.78 10.03 15.54
CA ASN A 313 30.50 8.99 16.29
C ASN A 313 30.59 9.28 17.81
N LEU A 314 30.42 10.53 18.23
CA LEU A 314 30.46 10.93 19.65
C LEU A 314 29.10 10.74 20.36
N GLY A 315 28.03 10.55 19.60
CA GLY A 315 26.66 10.46 20.10
C GLY A 315 25.68 11.12 19.14
N ASN A 316 24.47 10.58 19.09
CA ASN A 316 23.40 11.15 18.28
C ASN A 316 22.68 12.25 19.06
N GLN A 317 22.26 13.29 18.36
CA GLN A 317 21.51 14.40 18.94
C GLN A 317 20.26 14.70 18.12
N ILE A 318 19.21 15.20 18.77
CA ILE A 318 18.08 15.84 18.12
C ILE A 318 18.19 17.33 18.34
N ILE A 319 18.01 18.09 17.27
CA ILE A 319 18.04 19.54 17.30
C ILE A 319 16.68 20.05 16.87
N PHE A 320 16.06 20.85 17.72
CA PHE A 320 14.85 21.60 17.37
C PHE A 320 15.22 23.05 17.12
N LYS A 321 14.60 23.64 16.09
CA LYS A 321 14.72 25.07 15.83
C LYS A 321 13.35 25.72 15.72
N THR A 322 13.21 26.89 16.31
CA THR A 322 12.02 27.73 16.16
C THR A 322 12.44 29.19 16.02
N TYR A 323 11.64 29.97 15.31
CA TYR A 323 11.84 31.40 15.18
C TYR A 323 10.96 32.16 16.17
N SER A 324 11.55 33.03 16.97
CA SER A 324 10.80 33.85 17.92
C SER A 324 11.51 35.18 18.17
N TYR A 325 10.86 36.27 17.76
CA TYR A 325 11.30 37.63 18.07
C TYR A 325 10.64 38.17 19.33
N THR A 326 11.25 39.20 19.91
CA THR A 326 10.70 39.99 21.02
C THR A 326 9.94 41.24 20.56
N PHE A 327 10.11 41.66 19.31
CA PHE A 327 9.45 42.86 18.76
C PHE A 327 8.92 42.61 17.34
N PRO A 328 7.64 42.94 17.05
CA PRO A 328 6.91 42.53 15.84
C PRO A 328 7.24 43.37 14.59
N ASN A 329 8.50 43.35 14.16
CA ASN A 329 8.97 44.03 12.94
C ASN A 329 9.14 43.05 11.76
N LEU A 330 8.69 43.47 10.57
CA LEU A 330 8.88 42.74 9.30
C LEU A 330 10.26 42.98 8.68
N ASN A 331 10.89 44.12 8.93
CA ASN A 331 12.16 44.52 8.32
C ASN A 331 13.35 44.06 9.19
N ILE A 332 13.53 42.74 9.29
CA ILE A 332 14.62 42.12 10.06
C ILE A 332 15.68 41.60 9.10
N ASP A 333 16.94 41.98 9.35
CA ASP A 333 18.09 41.37 8.68
C ASP A 333 18.30 39.94 9.21
N PHE A 334 18.05 38.97 8.34
CA PHE A 334 18.22 37.55 8.63
C PHE A 334 19.67 37.06 8.52
N SER A 335 20.63 37.91 8.12
CA SER A 335 22.03 37.54 7.90
C SER A 335 22.68 36.86 9.12
N ASN A 336 22.28 37.25 10.34
CA ASN A 336 22.82 36.73 11.61
C ASN A 336 21.83 35.87 12.41
N ASN A 337 20.61 35.63 11.90
CA ASN A 337 19.55 34.83 12.54
C ASN A 337 19.37 35.05 14.06
N PRO A 338 19.31 36.29 14.59
CA PRO A 338 19.31 36.55 16.03
C PRO A 338 18.07 36.02 16.78
N PHE A 339 17.01 35.65 16.06
CA PHE A 339 15.73 35.18 16.60
C PHE A 339 15.54 33.67 16.47
N LEU A 340 16.54 32.96 15.96
CA LEU A 340 16.52 31.51 15.86
C LEU A 340 16.87 30.89 17.22
N LYS A 341 15.87 30.34 17.90
CA LYS A 341 16.06 29.54 19.12
C LYS A 341 16.41 28.12 18.69
N THR A 342 17.49 27.56 19.24
CA THR A 342 17.97 26.20 18.95
C THR A 342 18.11 25.44 20.24
N GLU A 343 17.53 24.25 20.29
CA GLU A 343 17.54 23.37 21.46
C GLU A 343 18.07 22.01 21.03
N VAL A 344 18.98 21.44 21.84
CA VAL A 344 19.74 20.24 21.49
C VAL A 344 19.58 19.19 22.57
N PHE A 345 19.18 17.99 22.17
CA PHE A 345 18.99 16.84 23.04
C PHE A 345 19.98 15.74 22.66
N ASN A 346 20.72 15.23 23.64
CA ASN A 346 21.53 14.02 23.44
C ASN A 346 20.61 12.81 23.53
N ILE A 347 20.79 11.86 22.61
CA ILE A 347 20.02 10.61 22.60
C ILE A 347 20.87 9.54 23.26
N ASP A 348 20.46 9.11 24.46
CA ASP A 348 21.16 8.07 25.22
C ASP A 348 20.75 6.64 24.83
N CYS A 349 19.78 6.50 23.91
CA CYS A 349 19.27 5.23 23.39
C CYS A 349 19.59 5.07 21.88
N ASP A 350 19.25 3.90 21.32
CA ASP A 350 19.41 3.65 19.88
C ASP A 350 18.43 4.51 19.08
N ILE A 351 18.96 5.40 18.23
CA ILE A 351 18.18 6.31 17.38
C ILE A 351 17.30 5.58 16.35
N GLN A 352 17.59 4.30 16.08
CA GLN A 352 16.87 3.48 15.10
C GLN A 352 15.56 2.87 15.66
N ILE A 353 15.28 3.01 16.96
CA ILE A 353 13.99 2.60 17.52
C ILE A 353 12.86 3.56 17.12
N TRP A 354 11.63 3.06 17.20
CA TRP A 354 10.46 3.90 16.98
C TRP A 354 10.39 5.00 18.04
N HIS A 355 10.08 6.20 17.58
CA HIS A 355 9.79 7.31 18.47
C HIS A 355 8.62 8.12 17.94
N TYR A 356 7.83 8.64 18.86
CA TYR A 356 6.67 9.46 18.58
C TYR A 356 7.00 10.91 18.88
N ILE A 357 6.76 11.79 17.92
CA ILE A 357 6.89 13.24 18.09
C ILE A 357 5.52 13.89 18.14
N GLN A 358 5.36 14.86 19.02
CA GLN A 358 4.19 15.73 19.10
C GLN A 358 4.63 17.17 19.35
N VAL A 359 4.19 18.07 18.48
CA VAL A 359 4.47 19.51 18.52
C VAL A 359 3.14 20.24 18.56
N GLU A 360 2.85 20.89 19.67
CA GLU A 360 1.59 21.57 19.92
C GLU A 360 1.86 23.06 20.16
N LYS A 361 1.27 23.93 19.34
CA LYS A 361 1.23 25.37 19.63
C LYS A 361 -0.11 25.69 20.28
N THR A 362 -0.06 26.36 21.42
CA THR A 362 -1.22 26.98 22.09
C THR A 362 -0.86 28.40 22.49
N ASP A 363 -1.69 29.36 22.09
CA ASP A 363 -1.52 30.79 22.35
C ASP A 363 -0.11 31.30 22.04
N THR A 364 0.72 31.47 23.08
CA THR A 364 2.08 32.02 23.03
C THR A 364 3.18 30.98 23.28
N SER A 365 2.85 29.69 23.27
CA SER A 365 3.81 28.63 23.55
C SER A 365 3.76 27.51 22.52
N ILE A 366 4.92 26.90 22.26
CA ILE A 366 5.06 25.66 21.52
C ILE A 366 5.60 24.60 22.48
N SER A 367 4.81 23.56 22.73
CA SER A 367 5.22 22.36 23.44
C SER A 367 5.73 21.33 22.43
N ILE A 368 6.92 20.80 22.66
CA ILE A 368 7.51 19.73 21.86
C ILE A 368 7.73 18.55 22.79
N SER A 369 7.22 17.39 22.41
CA SER A 369 7.51 16.14 23.08
C SER A 369 7.99 15.09 22.09
N ILE A 370 8.99 14.32 22.49
CA ILE A 370 9.46 13.15 21.76
C ILE A 370 9.60 11.97 22.74
N THR A 371 8.99 10.85 22.40
CA THR A 371 9.01 9.64 23.21
C THR A 371 9.63 8.50 22.42
N PHE A 372 10.70 7.89 22.94
CA PHE A 372 11.34 6.72 22.36
C PHE A 372 10.79 5.43 23.00
N TYR A 373 10.50 4.43 22.18
CA TYR A 373 9.87 3.19 22.62
C TYR A 373 10.83 2.00 22.46
N GLN A 374 11.16 1.35 23.57
CA GLN A 374 12.01 0.16 23.59
C GLN A 374 11.30 -0.95 24.37
N GLY A 375 10.43 -1.70 23.69
CA GLY A 375 9.51 -2.59 24.37
C GLY A 375 8.58 -1.82 25.30
N TYR A 376 8.45 -2.28 26.55
CA TYR A 376 7.61 -1.64 27.56
C TYR A 376 8.22 -0.36 28.15
N ASP A 377 9.52 -0.13 27.94
CA ASP A 377 10.22 1.06 28.44
C ASP A 377 10.02 2.24 27.49
N GLN A 378 9.74 3.41 28.05
CA GLN A 378 9.54 4.66 27.32
C GLN A 378 10.46 5.75 27.87
N ILE A 379 11.15 6.45 26.97
CA ILE A 379 12.01 7.59 27.32
C ILE A 379 11.42 8.83 26.68
N GLN A 380 10.87 9.72 27.50
CA GLN A 380 10.19 10.93 27.04
C GLN A 380 11.02 12.18 27.32
N HIS A 381 11.12 13.05 26.32
CA HIS A 381 11.65 14.40 26.44
C HIS A 381 10.56 15.40 26.12
N ILE A 382 10.34 16.38 27.00
CA ILE A 382 9.34 17.45 26.84
C ILE A 382 10.03 18.79 27.04
N MET A 383 9.67 19.76 26.21
CA MET A 383 10.14 21.13 26.28
C MET A 383 9.03 22.10 25.87
N ASN A 384 9.08 23.32 26.42
CA ASN A 384 8.15 24.38 26.09
C ASN A 384 8.93 25.63 25.68
N LEU A 385 8.59 26.21 24.54
CA LEU A 385 9.22 27.39 23.97
C LEU A 385 8.20 28.51 23.87
N GLU A 386 8.54 29.71 24.34
CA GLU A 386 7.70 30.90 24.14
C GLU A 386 7.82 31.37 22.68
N VAL A 387 6.70 31.35 21.97
CA VAL A 387 6.53 31.76 20.57
C VAL A 387 5.19 32.48 20.44
N LYS A 388 5.23 33.81 20.44
CA LYS A 388 4.04 34.68 20.32
C LYS A 388 3.54 34.80 18.87
N GLN A 389 4.39 34.44 17.91
CA GLN A 389 4.18 34.61 16.47
C GLN A 389 3.40 33.44 15.85
N PHE A 390 3.23 33.49 14.52
CA PHE A 390 2.58 32.44 13.70
C PHE A 390 1.10 32.22 14.03
N ASN A 391 0.39 33.33 14.24
CA ASN A 391 -1.06 33.36 14.31
C ASN A 391 -1.64 33.66 12.92
N MET A 392 -2.79 33.06 12.57
CA MET A 392 -3.47 33.19 11.27
C MET A 392 -2.62 32.77 10.07
N VAL A 393 -1.79 31.76 10.24
CA VAL A 393 -0.88 31.28 9.19
C VAL A 393 -1.47 30.04 8.54
N GLN A 394 -1.46 30.03 7.20
CA GLN A 394 -1.65 28.79 6.45
C GLN A 394 -0.32 28.02 6.50
N LEU A 395 -0.29 26.91 7.24
CA LEU A 395 0.91 26.13 7.48
C LEU A 395 1.26 25.26 6.27
N LYS A 396 2.57 25.16 6.01
CA LYS A 396 3.20 24.29 5.02
C LYS A 396 4.23 23.41 5.73
N LEU A 397 4.03 22.10 5.69
CA LEU A 397 4.97 21.10 6.20
C LEU A 397 5.82 20.57 5.04
N LEU A 398 7.12 20.74 5.15
CA LEU A 398 8.12 20.04 4.35
C LEU A 398 8.70 18.89 5.17
N TYR A 399 8.81 17.72 4.56
CA TYR A 399 9.36 16.55 5.23
C TYR A 399 10.13 15.62 4.27
N GLY A 400 11.16 14.96 4.76
CA GLY A 400 12.05 14.12 3.94
C GLY A 400 13.51 14.57 4.01
N ASN A 401 14.21 14.46 2.89
CA ASN A 401 15.60 14.88 2.74
C ASN A 401 15.71 16.37 2.36
N ILE A 402 15.38 17.29 3.27
CA ILE A 402 15.24 18.72 2.97
C ILE A 402 16.56 19.40 2.58
N LEU A 403 17.70 19.03 3.20
CA LEU A 403 18.99 19.71 3.02
C LEU A 403 20.14 18.75 2.63
N GLN A 404 19.83 17.50 2.30
CA GLN A 404 20.83 16.43 2.24
C GLN A 404 21.46 16.21 0.87
N SER A 405 22.76 15.89 0.88
CA SER A 405 23.52 15.48 -0.29
C SER A 405 23.22 14.02 -0.68
N LYS A 406 23.44 13.64 -1.95
CA LYS A 406 23.27 12.24 -2.42
C LYS A 406 24.09 11.21 -1.63
N SER A 407 25.13 11.66 -0.94
CA SER A 407 26.05 10.84 -0.16
C SER A 407 25.69 10.74 1.33
N GLN A 408 24.78 11.57 1.85
CA GLN A 408 24.46 11.61 3.27
C GLN A 408 22.96 11.71 3.48
N TYR A 409 22.32 10.60 3.85
CA TYR A 409 20.88 10.58 4.02
C TYR A 409 20.46 9.50 5.00
N LEU A 410 19.25 9.65 5.52
CA LEU A 410 18.60 8.66 6.37
C LEU A 410 17.48 7.99 5.58
N ASN A 411 17.39 6.67 5.69
CA ASN A 411 16.18 5.95 5.27
C ASN A 411 15.24 5.93 6.46
N ILE A 412 14.12 6.66 6.37
CA ILE A 412 13.20 6.89 7.48
C ILE A 412 11.81 6.37 7.13
N SER A 413 11.12 5.78 8.11
CA SER A 413 9.68 5.51 8.01
C SER A 413 8.92 6.48 8.88
N ILE A 414 7.94 7.15 8.28
CA ILE A 414 7.03 8.08 8.92
C ILE A 414 5.64 7.46 8.81
N ILE A 415 4.99 7.25 9.96
CA ILE A 415 3.68 6.60 10.03
C ILE A 415 2.74 7.45 10.90
N GLY A 416 1.49 7.59 10.47
CA GLY A 416 0.48 8.35 11.20
C GLY A 416 0.82 9.82 11.35
N LEU A 417 1.39 10.44 10.30
CA LEU A 417 1.73 11.86 10.31
C LEU A 417 0.45 12.70 10.23
N GLN A 418 0.21 13.55 11.22
CA GLN A 418 -0.97 14.40 11.32
C GLN A 418 -0.56 15.87 11.44
N LEU A 419 -1.26 16.75 10.72
CA LEU A 419 -1.16 18.20 10.91
C LEU A 419 -2.55 18.79 11.11
N LEU A 420 -2.87 19.18 12.35
CA LEU A 420 -4.12 19.84 12.72
C LEU A 420 -3.86 21.34 12.85
N ASN A 421 -4.56 22.16 12.06
CA ASN A 421 -4.54 23.61 12.21
C ASN A 421 -5.47 24.09 13.34
N CYS A 422 -6.35 23.20 13.83
CA CYS A 422 -7.32 23.45 14.89
C CYS A 422 -7.50 22.15 15.68
N PRO A 423 -6.55 21.78 16.55
CA PRO A 423 -6.75 20.61 17.40
C PRO A 423 -7.95 20.85 18.32
N ASP A 424 -8.87 19.88 18.35
CA ASP A 424 -9.89 19.82 19.40
C ASP A 424 -9.24 19.46 20.74
N SER A 425 -9.97 19.64 21.85
CA SER A 425 -9.49 19.26 23.20
C SER A 425 -9.14 17.77 23.35
N ASN A 426 -9.52 16.94 22.38
CA ASN A 426 -9.11 15.55 22.30
C ASN A 426 -7.73 15.47 21.66
N GLN A 427 -6.69 15.37 22.49
CA GLN A 427 -5.34 15.08 22.01
C GLN A 427 -5.35 13.76 21.21
N PRO A 428 -4.60 13.67 20.10
CA PRO A 428 -4.42 12.42 19.38
C PRO A 428 -3.80 11.42 20.34
N ILE A 429 -4.56 10.39 20.65
CA ILE A 429 -4.07 9.25 21.41
C ILE A 429 -2.94 8.65 20.57
N ILE A 430 -1.80 8.37 21.21
CA ILE A 430 -0.72 7.60 20.61
C ILE A 430 -1.31 6.23 20.27
N ASN A 431 -1.77 6.09 19.03
CA ASN A 431 -2.48 4.91 18.60
C ASN A 431 -1.45 3.87 18.16
N CYS A 432 -1.32 2.82 18.95
CA CYS A 432 -0.81 1.55 18.46
C CYS A 432 -1.65 1.08 17.27
N HIS A 433 -1.12 0.11 16.51
CA HIS A 433 -1.95 -0.59 15.54
C HIS A 433 -3.23 -1.11 16.23
N PRO A 434 -4.43 -1.05 15.61
CA PRO A 434 -5.70 -1.36 16.27
C PRO A 434 -5.76 -2.74 16.94
N THR A 435 -4.93 -3.68 16.47
CA THR A 435 -4.81 -5.03 17.02
C THR A 435 -4.00 -5.11 18.32
N CYS A 436 -3.17 -4.11 18.63
CA CYS A 436 -2.29 -4.09 19.78
C CYS A 436 -2.91 -3.25 20.91
N LYS A 437 -2.85 -3.77 22.14
CA LYS A 437 -3.18 -3.00 23.35
C LYS A 437 -2.02 -2.09 23.75
N GLU A 438 -0.81 -2.65 23.70
CA GLU A 438 0.44 -1.95 23.92
C GLU A 438 1.38 -2.25 22.75
N CYS A 439 2.22 -1.30 22.40
CA CYS A 439 3.14 -1.41 21.27
C CYS A 439 4.43 -0.63 21.54
N ASP A 440 5.50 -1.01 20.84
CA ASP A 440 6.72 -0.23 20.73
C ASP A 440 6.90 0.38 19.32
N GLY A 441 5.78 0.54 18.61
CA GLY A 441 5.69 1.13 17.28
C GLY A 441 4.26 1.09 16.72
N PRO A 442 3.97 1.80 15.63
CA PRO A 442 2.61 1.94 15.12
C PRO A 442 2.17 0.77 14.23
N THR A 443 3.06 -0.17 13.90
CA THR A 443 2.73 -1.22 12.94
C THR A 443 2.20 -2.47 13.63
N LYS A 444 1.50 -3.32 12.89
CA LYS A 444 1.00 -4.60 13.41
C LYS A 444 2.11 -5.53 13.95
N VAL A 445 3.36 -5.28 13.57
CA VAL A 445 4.55 -6.07 13.97
C VAL A 445 5.34 -5.47 15.13
N ASP A 446 4.82 -4.40 15.72
CA ASP A 446 5.39 -3.74 16.89
C ASP A 446 4.46 -3.90 18.12
N CYS A 447 3.56 -4.91 18.11
CA CYS A 447 2.71 -5.19 19.27
C CYS A 447 3.53 -5.76 20.42
N LEU A 448 3.20 -5.37 21.64
CA LEU A 448 3.71 -5.97 22.87
C LEU A 448 2.65 -6.82 23.60
N SER A 449 1.38 -6.49 23.38
CA SER A 449 0.23 -7.23 23.91
C SER A 449 -1.00 -7.02 23.01
N CYS A 450 -1.97 -7.92 23.07
CA CYS A 450 -3.23 -7.84 22.34
C CYS A 450 -4.38 -7.39 23.26
N PHE A 451 -5.41 -6.76 22.69
CA PHE A 451 -6.63 -6.48 23.44
C PHE A 451 -7.33 -7.77 23.86
N GLU A 452 -7.72 -7.87 25.13
CA GLU A 452 -8.42 -9.05 25.67
C GLU A 452 -9.76 -9.31 24.96
N SER A 453 -10.45 -8.26 24.54
CA SER A 453 -11.71 -8.35 23.78
C SER A 453 -11.55 -8.83 22.34
N SER A 454 -10.35 -8.76 21.77
CA SER A 454 -10.12 -9.06 20.35
C SER A 454 -10.04 -10.57 20.04
N ASN A 455 -9.93 -11.43 21.06
CA ASN A 455 -9.66 -12.87 20.93
C ASN A 455 -8.40 -13.21 20.11
N ARG A 456 -7.47 -12.25 19.95
CA ARG A 456 -6.19 -12.45 19.27
C ARG A 456 -5.18 -13.16 20.18
N ILE A 457 -4.31 -13.92 19.55
CA ILE A 457 -3.15 -14.56 20.18
C ILE A 457 -1.93 -13.67 19.92
N TYR A 458 -1.25 -13.28 20.99
CA TYR A 458 0.02 -12.58 20.91
C TYR A 458 1.15 -13.58 20.60
N LEU A 459 1.96 -13.28 19.58
CA LEU A 459 3.17 -14.03 19.24
C LEU A 459 4.42 -13.22 19.61
N PRO A 460 5.06 -13.49 20.77
CA PRO A 460 6.16 -12.67 21.28
C PRO A 460 7.38 -12.57 20.34
N ASP A 461 7.75 -13.67 19.69
CA ASP A 461 8.91 -13.72 18.78
C ASP A 461 8.73 -12.84 17.54
N PHE A 462 7.48 -12.50 17.21
CA PHE A 462 7.12 -11.69 16.04
C PHE A 462 6.53 -10.34 16.41
N LYS A 463 6.25 -10.09 17.69
CA LYS A 463 5.57 -8.87 18.18
C LYS A 463 4.27 -8.59 17.41
N GLU A 464 3.46 -9.63 17.19
CA GLU A 464 2.23 -9.55 16.39
C GLU A 464 1.03 -10.14 17.12
N CYS A 465 -0.14 -9.56 16.87
CA CYS A 465 -1.43 -10.06 17.36
C CYS A 465 -2.25 -10.67 16.22
N ILE A 466 -2.38 -11.99 16.21
CA ILE A 466 -3.06 -12.73 15.14
C ILE A 466 -4.33 -13.42 15.63
N CYS A 467 -5.26 -13.69 14.73
CA CYS A 467 -6.44 -14.48 15.04
C CYS A 467 -6.09 -15.96 15.23
N GLY A 468 -6.74 -16.63 16.18
CA GLY A 468 -6.56 -18.06 16.43
C GLY A 468 -7.15 -18.94 15.32
N TYR A 469 -6.79 -20.22 15.32
CA TYR A 469 -7.39 -21.19 14.40
C TYR A 469 -8.92 -21.25 14.54
N GLY A 470 -9.64 -21.40 13.42
CA GLY A 470 -11.10 -21.44 13.42
C GLY A 470 -11.78 -20.06 13.49
N THR A 471 -10.99 -18.98 13.37
CA THR A 471 -11.43 -17.59 13.27
C THR A 471 -10.75 -16.92 12.08
N ILE A 472 -11.30 -15.81 11.56
CA ILE A 472 -10.64 -15.00 10.53
C ILE A 472 -10.51 -13.54 10.97
N ASP A 473 -9.50 -12.87 10.43
CA ASP A 473 -9.25 -11.46 10.64
C ASP A 473 -10.06 -10.62 9.65
N GLN A 474 -11.04 -9.87 10.14
CA GLN A 474 -11.83 -8.93 9.33
C GLN A 474 -11.92 -7.61 10.08
N ASN A 475 -11.44 -6.53 9.43
CA ASN A 475 -11.41 -5.18 10.01
C ASN A 475 -10.74 -5.12 11.38
N ASP A 476 -9.60 -5.80 11.54
CA ASP A 476 -8.86 -5.89 12.80
C ASP A 476 -9.59 -6.61 13.95
N GLU A 477 -10.69 -7.30 13.67
CA GLU A 477 -11.41 -8.16 14.63
C GLU A 477 -11.36 -9.64 14.22
N CYS A 478 -11.27 -10.54 15.22
CA CYS A 478 -11.34 -11.98 14.98
C CYS A 478 -12.79 -12.46 14.98
N ILE A 479 -13.30 -12.77 13.79
CA ILE A 479 -14.66 -13.24 13.58
C ILE A 479 -14.74 -14.76 13.69
N TYR A 480 -15.83 -15.24 14.30
CA TYR A 480 -16.14 -16.65 14.48
C TYR A 480 -17.64 -16.91 14.33
N TYR A 481 -18.07 -18.17 14.32
CA TYR A 481 -19.44 -18.53 13.93
C TYR A 481 -20.54 -17.86 14.79
N GLN A 482 -20.29 -17.59 16.07
CA GLN A 482 -21.30 -16.95 16.94
C GLN A 482 -21.46 -15.46 16.64
N THR A 483 -20.40 -14.74 16.30
CA THR A 483 -20.50 -13.31 15.91
C THR A 483 -21.26 -13.13 14.60
N LEU A 484 -21.31 -14.18 13.78
CA LEU A 484 -22.06 -14.25 12.54
C LEU A 484 -23.49 -14.83 12.71
N ASN A 485 -23.97 -15.05 13.95
CA ASN A 485 -25.28 -15.63 14.26
C ASN A 485 -25.53 -17.05 13.71
N PHE A 486 -24.48 -17.85 13.53
CA PHE A 486 -24.61 -19.26 13.15
C PHE A 486 -24.66 -20.16 14.38
N ASN A 487 -25.36 -21.28 14.24
CA ASN A 487 -25.38 -22.38 15.19
C ASN A 487 -24.68 -23.61 14.60
N ILE A 488 -24.12 -24.46 15.44
CA ILE A 488 -23.52 -25.74 15.03
C ILE A 488 -24.50 -26.86 15.38
N ILE A 489 -25.05 -27.54 14.36
CA ILE A 489 -25.91 -28.71 14.55
C ILE A 489 -25.06 -29.98 14.54
N GLN A 490 -25.35 -30.89 15.48
CA GLN A 490 -24.79 -32.24 15.49
C GLN A 490 -25.68 -33.21 14.71
N GLU A 491 -25.15 -33.78 13.64
CA GLU A 491 -25.71 -35.00 13.03
C GLU A 491 -24.75 -36.17 13.27
N LYS A 492 -25.29 -37.29 13.76
CA LYS A 492 -24.52 -38.53 13.88
C LYS A 492 -24.17 -39.01 12.46
N PRO A 493 -22.91 -39.31 12.16
CA PRO A 493 -22.56 -39.87 10.86
C PRO A 493 -23.23 -41.24 10.69
N LEU A 494 -23.69 -41.54 9.47
CA LEU A 494 -24.38 -42.79 9.13
C LEU A 494 -23.43 -44.00 9.05
N LYS A 495 -22.11 -43.77 8.88
CA LYS A 495 -21.06 -44.80 8.85
C LYS A 495 -19.75 -44.22 9.41
N GLU A 496 -19.04 -44.97 10.25
CA GLU A 496 -17.66 -44.65 10.65
C GLU A 496 -16.73 -45.01 9.49
N GLU A 497 -16.02 -44.02 8.95
CA GLU A 497 -15.01 -44.20 7.90
C GLU A 497 -13.61 -44.04 8.50
N CYS A 498 -12.61 -44.68 7.90
CA CYS A 498 -11.22 -44.55 8.36
C CYS A 498 -10.75 -43.09 8.32
N LEU A 499 -10.00 -42.69 9.35
CA LEU A 499 -9.44 -41.35 9.47
C LEU A 499 -8.40 -41.07 8.37
N TYR A 500 -8.16 -39.80 8.06
CA TYR A 500 -7.13 -39.42 7.11
C TYR A 500 -5.76 -39.98 7.52
N GLY A 501 -5.05 -40.56 6.56
CA GLY A 501 -3.80 -41.29 6.81
C GLY A 501 -3.99 -42.76 7.20
N TYR A 502 -5.23 -43.26 7.16
CA TYR A 502 -5.58 -44.66 7.30
C TYR A 502 -6.33 -45.16 6.05
N PHE A 503 -6.25 -46.45 5.77
CA PHE A 503 -7.00 -47.11 4.70
C PHE A 503 -7.81 -48.28 5.25
N GLU A 504 -8.94 -48.57 4.60
CA GLU A 504 -9.87 -49.64 4.98
C GLU A 504 -9.45 -50.94 4.30
N LEU A 505 -9.24 -52.01 5.09
CA LEU A 505 -9.01 -53.37 4.61
C LEU A 505 -9.80 -54.33 5.50
N ASN A 506 -10.70 -55.12 4.92
CA ASN A 506 -11.55 -56.06 5.66
C ASN A 506 -12.36 -55.43 6.81
N ASP A 507 -12.93 -54.23 6.60
CA ASP A 507 -13.66 -53.44 7.58
C ASP A 507 -12.83 -52.89 8.78
N ASP A 508 -11.51 -53.12 8.78
CA ASP A 508 -10.56 -52.54 9.74
C ASP A 508 -9.75 -51.38 9.12
N CYS A 509 -9.30 -50.43 9.96
CA CYS A 509 -8.53 -49.26 9.53
C CYS A 509 -7.03 -49.41 9.84
N PHE A 510 -6.19 -49.40 8.81
CA PHE A 510 -4.74 -49.52 8.92
C PHE A 510 -4.04 -48.20 8.59
N GLN A 511 -3.00 -47.84 9.34
CA GLN A 511 -2.27 -46.59 9.13
C GLN A 511 -1.37 -46.67 7.88
N CYS A 512 -1.37 -45.62 7.05
CA CYS A 512 -0.44 -45.50 5.93
C CYS A 512 1.01 -45.48 6.41
N PRO A 513 1.94 -46.16 5.69
CA PRO A 513 3.30 -46.35 6.17
C PRO A 513 4.14 -45.06 6.21
N SER A 514 5.06 -45.03 7.18
CA SER A 514 6.12 -44.02 7.29
C SER A 514 7.51 -44.62 7.17
N ILE A 515 8.42 -43.90 6.50
CA ILE A 515 9.83 -44.27 6.31
C ILE A 515 10.73 -43.61 7.36
N ILE A 516 10.30 -42.46 7.92
CA ILE A 516 11.15 -41.64 8.80
C ILE A 516 10.79 -41.86 10.27
N ASN A 517 9.50 -41.87 10.61
CA ASN A 517 9.02 -42.01 11.98
C ASN A 517 7.51 -42.36 11.97
N ASN A 518 7.04 -43.21 12.88
CA ASN A 518 5.63 -43.65 12.95
C ASN A 518 4.60 -42.50 13.04
N ASN A 519 5.06 -41.29 13.41
CA ASN A 519 4.25 -40.08 13.54
C ASN A 519 4.22 -39.19 12.29
N VAL A 520 4.94 -39.53 11.21
CA VAL A 520 5.06 -38.70 10.00
C VAL A 520 4.68 -39.53 8.79
N ILE A 521 3.53 -39.31 8.17
CA ILE A 521 3.18 -40.10 6.98
C ILE A 521 4.05 -39.65 5.81
N THR A 522 4.87 -40.55 5.27
CA THR A 522 5.80 -40.22 4.20
C THR A 522 5.34 -40.73 2.84
N CYS A 523 4.41 -41.69 2.79
CA CYS A 523 3.92 -42.23 1.55
C CYS A 523 2.72 -41.47 1.00
N LEU A 524 2.96 -40.63 -0.02
CA LEU A 524 1.94 -39.74 -0.55
C LEU A 524 0.82 -40.51 -1.26
N GLU A 525 1.16 -41.58 -1.99
CA GLU A 525 0.19 -42.38 -2.76
C GLU A 525 -0.83 -43.07 -1.86
N CYS A 526 -0.41 -43.64 -0.72
CA CYS A 526 -1.31 -44.25 0.26
C CYS A 526 -2.32 -43.24 0.83
N VAL A 527 -1.84 -42.04 1.14
CA VAL A 527 -2.68 -40.97 1.69
C VAL A 527 -3.59 -40.38 0.62
N GLN A 528 -3.12 -40.32 -0.62
CA GLN A 528 -3.86 -39.72 -1.71
C GLN A 528 -4.91 -40.66 -2.29
N ASP A 529 -4.60 -41.93 -2.47
CA ASP A 529 -5.57 -42.90 -2.97
C ASP A 529 -5.41 -44.23 -2.24
N PRO A 530 -5.91 -44.30 -0.98
CA PRO A 530 -5.76 -45.51 -0.18
C PRO A 530 -6.38 -46.75 -0.84
N LYS A 531 -7.46 -46.55 -1.62
CA LYS A 531 -8.17 -47.64 -2.31
C LYS A 531 -7.39 -48.18 -3.49
N GLN A 532 -6.72 -47.33 -4.26
CA GLN A 532 -5.87 -47.77 -5.35
C GLN A 532 -4.52 -48.27 -4.84
N TRP A 533 -3.97 -47.63 -3.81
CA TRP A 533 -2.69 -47.99 -3.21
C TRP A 533 -2.68 -49.42 -2.65
N ILE A 534 -3.77 -49.87 -2.02
CA ILE A 534 -3.87 -51.24 -1.51
C ILE A 534 -3.78 -52.33 -2.60
N GLN A 535 -3.95 -51.96 -3.88
CA GLN A 535 -3.82 -52.89 -5.00
C GLN A 535 -2.35 -53.07 -5.43
N THR A 536 -1.47 -52.13 -5.08
CA THR A 536 -0.10 -52.05 -5.60
C THR A 536 0.95 -52.08 -4.49
N PHE A 537 0.66 -51.49 -3.32
CA PHE A 537 1.57 -51.26 -2.19
C PHE A 537 2.87 -50.54 -2.57
N PHE A 538 2.82 -49.68 -3.60
CA PHE A 538 3.96 -48.92 -4.09
C PHE A 538 3.93 -47.47 -3.64
N CYS A 539 5.10 -46.95 -3.30
CA CYS A 539 5.30 -45.58 -2.88
C CYS A 539 6.43 -44.94 -3.69
N GLU A 540 6.08 -44.04 -4.61
CA GLU A 540 7.04 -43.40 -5.52
C GLU A 540 7.50 -42.04 -4.98
N THR A 541 6.65 -41.41 -4.16
CA THR A 541 6.80 -40.03 -3.70
C THR A 541 6.91 -39.96 -2.19
N ILE A 542 8.07 -39.50 -1.72
CA ILE A 542 8.35 -39.30 -0.30
C ILE A 542 8.38 -37.81 0.01
N LEU A 543 7.63 -37.39 1.02
CA LEU A 543 7.70 -36.05 1.59
C LEU A 543 8.86 -35.97 2.60
N LEU A 544 9.92 -35.21 2.29
CA LEU A 544 11.05 -34.97 3.22
C LEU A 544 11.03 -33.54 3.77
N THR A 545 10.62 -33.37 5.02
CA THR A 545 10.80 -32.12 5.77
C THR A 545 12.08 -32.19 6.59
N ASP A 546 12.93 -31.17 6.53
CA ASP A 546 14.07 -31.08 7.45
C ASP A 546 13.61 -30.69 8.88
N LYS A 547 14.54 -30.75 9.85
CA LYS A 547 14.26 -30.42 11.26
C LYS A 547 13.85 -28.96 11.49
N ASN A 548 14.16 -28.07 10.54
CA ASN A 548 13.86 -26.65 10.61
C ASN A 548 12.55 -26.29 9.87
N GLY A 549 11.88 -27.29 9.28
CA GLY A 549 10.65 -27.11 8.52
C GLY A 549 10.84 -26.42 7.17
N ASN A 550 12.04 -26.45 6.58
CA ASN A 550 12.29 -25.91 5.25
C ASN A 550 11.53 -26.70 4.17
N ILE A 551 11.35 -26.06 3.01
CA ILE A 551 10.52 -26.56 1.91
C ILE A 551 11.04 -27.91 1.42
N THR A 552 10.10 -28.83 1.25
CA THR A 552 10.36 -30.23 0.86
C THR A 552 10.82 -30.33 -0.60
N LYS A 553 11.84 -31.17 -0.86
CA LYS A 553 12.06 -31.78 -2.18
C LYS A 553 11.15 -33.01 -2.26
N TYR A 554 10.28 -33.08 -3.26
CA TYR A 554 9.68 -34.36 -3.65
C TYR A 554 10.79 -35.26 -4.16
N LEU A 555 11.17 -36.28 -3.39
CA LEU A 555 12.00 -37.34 -3.94
C LEU A 555 11.08 -38.27 -4.74
N THR A 556 10.97 -38.00 -6.03
CA THR A 556 10.36 -38.89 -7.02
C THR A 556 11.38 -39.95 -7.45
N ASN A 557 10.94 -41.20 -7.66
CA ASN A 557 11.72 -42.36 -8.12
C ASN A 557 12.50 -43.15 -7.05
N GLN A 558 11.92 -43.42 -5.87
CA GLN A 558 12.50 -44.40 -4.94
C GLN A 558 11.90 -45.81 -5.02
N ASN A 559 10.82 -46.03 -5.79
CA ASN A 559 10.13 -47.33 -5.97
C ASN A 559 10.07 -48.15 -4.66
N LEU A 560 9.60 -47.54 -3.58
CA LEU A 560 9.52 -48.21 -2.28
C LEU A 560 8.30 -49.11 -2.26
N GLN A 561 8.49 -50.38 -1.93
CA GLN A 561 7.43 -51.38 -1.92
C GLN A 561 7.12 -51.85 -0.49
N TYR A 562 5.84 -52.07 -0.21
CA TYR A 562 5.37 -52.58 1.08
C TYR A 562 4.67 -53.92 0.92
N ILE A 563 4.63 -54.71 1.99
CA ILE A 563 3.88 -55.95 2.08
C ILE A 563 3.09 -55.99 3.39
N LEU A 564 1.93 -56.63 3.35
CA LEU A 564 1.12 -56.88 4.54
C LEU A 564 1.55 -58.22 5.16
N ILE A 565 2.02 -58.21 6.42
CA ILE A 565 2.38 -59.40 7.18
C ILE A 565 1.48 -59.45 8.42
N GLY A 566 0.39 -60.23 8.35
CA GLY A 566 -0.66 -60.19 9.37
C GLY A 566 -1.40 -58.86 9.34
N ASP A 567 -1.45 -58.18 10.48
CA ASP A 567 -2.07 -56.86 10.64
C ASP A 567 -1.05 -55.69 10.47
N ASP A 568 0.23 -55.99 10.21
CA ASP A 568 1.30 -55.00 10.09
C ASP A 568 1.73 -54.81 8.62
N ILE A 569 2.02 -53.55 8.26
CA ILE A 569 2.61 -53.17 6.96
C ILE A 569 4.12 -53.06 7.13
N GLN A 570 4.90 -53.83 6.35
CA GLN A 570 6.36 -53.80 6.41
C GLN A 570 6.97 -53.34 5.08
N TYR A 571 7.99 -52.49 5.17
CA TYR A 571 8.78 -52.06 4.01
C TYR A 571 9.61 -53.23 3.49
N CYS A 572 9.51 -53.51 2.19
CA CYS A 572 10.23 -54.58 1.52
C CYS A 572 11.16 -54.05 0.42
N PRO A 573 12.43 -53.73 0.75
CA PRO A 573 13.38 -53.12 -0.20
C PRO A 573 13.75 -54.00 -1.40
N ASN A 574 13.39 -55.30 -1.41
CA ASN A 574 13.77 -56.29 -2.43
C ASN A 574 12.65 -57.28 -2.77
N CYS A 575 11.38 -56.94 -2.51
CA CYS A 575 10.27 -57.82 -2.90
C CYS A 575 10.10 -57.80 -4.42
N ASN A 576 10.65 -58.79 -5.12
CA ASN A 576 10.36 -59.02 -6.53
C ASN A 576 8.97 -59.66 -6.69
N LEU A 577 7.93 -59.03 -6.14
CA LEU A 577 6.54 -59.43 -6.40
C LEU A 577 6.21 -58.97 -7.83
N LYS A 578 6.52 -59.83 -8.80
CA LYS A 578 5.95 -59.73 -10.14
C LYS A 578 4.43 -59.80 -9.99
N TYR A 579 3.76 -58.66 -10.02
CA TYR A 579 2.31 -58.66 -10.25
C TYR A 579 2.06 -59.28 -11.63
N PRO A 580 1.19 -60.29 -11.75
CA PRO A 580 0.68 -60.70 -13.04
C PRO A 580 -0.33 -59.62 -13.47
N SER A 581 0.04 -58.74 -14.38
CA SER A 581 -0.99 -58.04 -15.14
C SER A 581 -1.66 -59.07 -16.06
N PHE A 582 -2.99 -59.11 -16.05
CA PHE A 582 -3.80 -60.06 -16.81
C PHE A 582 -3.70 -59.86 -18.34
N ASP A 583 -2.97 -58.85 -18.81
CA ASP A 583 -2.82 -58.47 -20.22
C ASP A 583 -1.42 -58.72 -20.83
N GLN A 584 -0.43 -59.19 -20.07
CA GLN A 584 0.97 -59.29 -20.56
C GLN A 584 1.43 -60.69 -20.98
N ILE A 585 0.54 -61.69 -21.06
CA ILE A 585 0.91 -63.03 -21.54
C ILE A 585 0.85 -63.13 -23.08
N ASP A 586 0.03 -62.31 -23.76
CA ASP A 586 -0.11 -62.36 -25.23
C ASP A 586 0.94 -61.53 -26.00
N GLN A 587 1.56 -60.53 -25.36
CA GLN A 587 2.60 -59.70 -26.01
C GLN A 587 4.01 -60.31 -25.93
N VAL A 588 4.29 -61.16 -24.94
CA VAL A 588 5.60 -61.80 -24.82
C VAL A 588 5.75 -62.95 -25.83
N GLU A 589 4.67 -63.67 -26.16
CA GLU A 589 4.72 -64.77 -27.12
C GLU A 589 4.89 -64.28 -28.58
N SER A 590 4.38 -63.09 -28.91
CA SER A 590 4.50 -62.45 -30.22
C SER A 590 5.92 -61.89 -30.46
N ILE A 591 6.57 -61.36 -29.41
CA ILE A 591 7.98 -60.91 -29.47
C ILE A 591 8.95 -62.08 -29.64
N PHE A 592 8.70 -63.24 -29.00
CA PHE A 592 9.52 -64.44 -29.17
C PHE A 592 9.36 -65.11 -30.56
N LYS A 593 8.16 -65.06 -31.15
CA LYS A 593 7.92 -65.52 -32.53
C LYS A 593 8.60 -64.59 -33.55
N PHE A 594 8.59 -63.27 -33.33
CA PHE A 594 9.28 -62.29 -34.18
C PHE A 594 10.82 -62.44 -34.14
N LYS A 595 11.39 -62.72 -32.95
CA LYS A 595 12.82 -63.01 -32.81
C LYS A 595 13.27 -64.26 -33.58
N ARG A 596 12.48 -65.33 -33.58
CA ARG A 596 12.75 -66.54 -34.38
C ARG A 596 12.60 -66.29 -35.89
N PHE A 597 11.65 -65.43 -36.28
CA PHE A 597 11.44 -65.04 -37.67
C PHE A 597 12.66 -64.27 -38.23
N CYS A 598 13.13 -63.22 -37.54
CA CYS A 598 14.31 -62.47 -38.00
C CYS A 598 15.64 -63.23 -37.91
N GLN A 599 15.76 -64.24 -37.02
CA GLN A 599 16.95 -65.12 -36.98
C GLN A 599 17.00 -66.14 -38.14
N SER A 600 15.89 -66.35 -38.86
CA SER A 600 15.80 -67.30 -39.98
C SER A 600 16.00 -66.68 -41.37
N LEU A 601 16.05 -65.35 -41.44
CA LEU A 601 16.30 -64.60 -42.68
C LEU A 601 17.75 -64.14 -42.68
N GLU A 602 18.59 -64.75 -43.51
CA GLU A 602 20.04 -64.55 -43.51
C GLU A 602 20.53 -63.16 -43.94
N ASN A 603 19.67 -62.20 -44.30
CA ASN A 603 20.05 -60.78 -44.49
C ASN A 603 18.89 -59.81 -44.19
N ASP A 604 19.23 -58.71 -43.50
CA ASP A 604 18.51 -57.42 -43.37
C ASP A 604 17.06 -57.41 -42.86
N CYS A 605 16.82 -57.86 -41.62
CA CYS A 605 15.52 -57.64 -40.95
C CYS A 605 15.33 -56.20 -40.44
N TYR A 606 16.40 -55.39 -40.37
CA TYR A 606 16.37 -54.01 -39.86
C TYR A 606 17.38 -53.13 -40.60
N SER A 607 16.96 -51.93 -40.99
CA SER A 607 17.85 -50.85 -41.43
C SER A 607 18.39 -50.08 -40.22
N CYS A 608 19.71 -49.94 -40.11
CA CYS A 608 20.34 -49.07 -39.12
C CYS A 608 19.96 -47.59 -39.35
N SER A 609 20.02 -46.76 -38.31
CA SER A 609 19.97 -45.30 -38.49
C SER A 609 21.20 -44.85 -39.31
N GLU A 610 21.09 -43.70 -40.00
CA GLU A 610 22.11 -43.18 -40.93
C GLU A 610 23.52 -43.05 -40.32
N GLU A 611 23.65 -43.05 -39.00
CA GLU A 611 24.92 -42.91 -38.29
C GLU A 611 25.56 -44.25 -37.86
N CYS A 612 24.88 -45.39 -38.07
CA CYS A 612 25.33 -46.70 -37.61
C CYS A 612 25.58 -47.69 -38.77
N LEU A 613 26.84 -48.14 -38.91
CA LEU A 613 27.27 -49.08 -39.95
C LEU A 613 26.86 -50.53 -39.68
N LYS A 614 26.67 -50.92 -38.41
CA LYS A 614 26.28 -52.28 -38.05
C LYS A 614 25.52 -52.31 -36.73
N CYS A 615 24.29 -52.81 -36.76
CA CYS A 615 23.44 -52.93 -35.58
C CYS A 615 23.36 -54.40 -35.14
N GLN A 616 23.34 -54.64 -33.83
CA GLN A 616 23.14 -55.94 -33.22
C GLN A 616 22.02 -55.86 -32.18
N LEU A 617 21.12 -56.85 -32.18
CA LEU A 617 20.08 -56.96 -31.15
C LEU A 617 20.67 -57.56 -29.87
N GLN A 618 20.65 -56.78 -28.79
CA GLN A 618 20.96 -57.27 -27.44
C GLN A 618 19.68 -57.25 -26.60
N GLY A 619 19.03 -58.41 -26.48
CA GLY A 619 17.71 -58.52 -25.86
C GLY A 619 16.61 -58.04 -26.82
N ILE A 620 15.87 -57.00 -26.41
CA ILE A 620 14.81 -56.31 -27.19
C ILE A 620 15.31 -55.00 -27.81
N ASN A 621 16.51 -54.54 -27.45
CA ASN A 621 17.03 -53.26 -27.89
C ASN A 621 18.00 -53.45 -29.06
N LEU A 622 17.84 -52.62 -30.10
CA LEU A 622 18.79 -52.50 -31.20
C LEU A 622 19.98 -51.69 -30.69
N TYR A 623 21.17 -52.29 -30.67
CA TYR A 623 22.40 -51.63 -30.23
C TYR A 623 23.32 -51.41 -31.43
N CYS A 624 23.89 -50.22 -31.58
CA CYS A 624 24.84 -49.93 -32.64
C CYS A 624 26.23 -50.50 -32.29
N GLN A 625 26.69 -51.47 -33.08
CA GLN A 625 27.99 -52.11 -32.89
C GLN A 625 29.14 -51.29 -33.50
N TYR A 626 28.88 -50.53 -34.57
CA TYR A 626 29.87 -49.68 -35.25
C TYR A 626 29.23 -48.34 -35.67
N LEU A 627 29.67 -47.24 -35.05
CA LEU A 627 29.36 -45.86 -35.46
C LEU A 627 30.37 -45.41 -36.53
N GLU A 628 29.92 -44.67 -37.54
CA GLU A 628 30.76 -44.24 -38.68
C GLU A 628 31.82 -43.16 -38.32
N SER A 629 31.82 -42.65 -37.09
CA SER A 629 32.73 -41.58 -36.67
C SER A 629 33.73 -42.01 -35.59
N THR A 630 34.67 -42.90 -35.91
CA THR A 630 35.98 -42.93 -35.24
C THR A 630 36.97 -42.05 -35.99
N TYR A 631 36.62 -40.78 -36.18
CA TYR A 631 37.62 -39.73 -36.25
C TYR A 631 37.77 -39.18 -34.84
N THR A 632 38.66 -39.81 -34.06
CA THR A 632 39.31 -39.12 -32.96
C THR A 632 40.21 -38.05 -33.57
N LEU A 633 39.61 -36.90 -33.92
CA LEU A 633 40.33 -35.65 -33.80
C LEU A 633 40.78 -35.59 -32.34
N PHE A 634 42.08 -35.54 -32.12
CA PHE A 634 42.65 -35.01 -30.89
C PHE A 634 42.08 -33.59 -30.70
N GLN A 635 40.87 -33.50 -30.12
CA GLN A 635 40.45 -32.29 -29.45
C GLN A 635 41.38 -32.20 -28.24
N PHE A 636 42.35 -31.31 -28.35
CA PHE A 636 42.95 -30.72 -27.18
C PHE A 636 41.79 -30.15 -26.35
N ASN A 637 41.33 -30.90 -25.35
CA ASN A 637 40.51 -30.39 -24.26
C ASN A 637 41.39 -29.47 -23.41
N PHE A 638 41.79 -28.33 -23.98
CA PHE A 638 41.90 -27.12 -23.18
C PHE A 638 40.45 -26.75 -22.86
N TYR A 639 39.90 -27.34 -21.80
CA TYR A 639 38.84 -26.65 -21.06
C TYR A 639 39.50 -25.36 -20.58
N GLU A 640 39.38 -24.29 -21.37
CA GLU A 640 39.72 -22.94 -20.93
C GLU A 640 38.88 -22.70 -19.67
N GLN A 641 39.54 -22.74 -18.52
CA GLN A 641 38.93 -22.50 -17.23
C GLN A 641 38.49 -21.03 -17.23
N ARG A 642 37.19 -20.79 -17.45
CA ARG A 642 36.61 -19.45 -17.41
C ARG A 642 36.68 -18.93 -15.98
N CYS A 643 37.23 -17.74 -15.80
CA CYS A 643 37.19 -17.02 -14.53
C CYS A 643 36.07 -16.00 -14.54
N GLU A 644 35.19 -16.08 -13.54
CA GLU A 644 34.19 -15.05 -13.30
C GLU A 644 34.74 -14.01 -12.33
N PRO A 645 34.63 -12.70 -12.63
CA PRO A 645 34.97 -11.63 -11.71
C PRO A 645 34.32 -11.84 -10.33
N PRO A 646 35.04 -11.58 -9.21
CA PRO A 646 36.34 -10.94 -9.11
C PRO A 646 37.55 -11.89 -9.30
N SER A 647 37.34 -13.12 -9.76
CA SER A 647 38.44 -14.03 -10.06
C SER A 647 39.03 -13.74 -11.45
N PHE A 648 40.33 -13.97 -11.62
CA PHE A 648 41.03 -13.76 -12.88
C PHE A 648 42.10 -14.83 -13.12
N ILE A 649 42.56 -14.95 -14.37
CA ILE A 649 43.55 -15.95 -14.76
C ILE A 649 44.97 -15.39 -14.54
N ASP A 650 45.78 -16.12 -13.76
CA ASP A 650 47.20 -15.79 -13.54
C ASP A 650 48.13 -16.23 -14.70
N PHE A 651 49.45 -15.98 -14.56
CA PHE A 651 50.44 -16.42 -15.55
C PHE A 651 50.58 -17.96 -15.64
N GLN A 652 50.11 -18.71 -14.64
CA GLN A 652 50.09 -20.18 -14.62
C GLN A 652 48.80 -20.76 -15.22
N LYS A 653 47.88 -19.91 -15.71
CA LYS A 653 46.55 -20.27 -16.19
C LYS A 653 45.61 -20.82 -15.09
N LYS A 654 45.84 -20.44 -13.84
CA LYS A 654 44.94 -20.77 -12.72
C LYS A 654 43.98 -19.61 -12.47
N CYS A 655 42.74 -19.97 -12.15
CA CYS A 655 41.77 -19.00 -11.67
C CYS A 655 42.05 -18.64 -10.21
N ILE A 656 42.36 -17.37 -9.95
CA ILE A 656 42.65 -16.87 -8.60
C ILE A 656 41.70 -15.72 -8.25
N THR A 657 41.22 -15.69 -7.00
CA THR A 657 40.35 -14.61 -6.50
C THR A 657 41.17 -13.33 -6.31
N CYS A 658 40.66 -12.20 -6.81
CA CYS A 658 41.32 -10.92 -6.58
C CYS A 658 41.30 -10.50 -5.11
N GLN A 659 42.46 -10.03 -4.62
CA GLN A 659 42.64 -9.57 -3.23
C GLN A 659 42.51 -8.04 -3.08
N ILE A 660 42.40 -7.29 -4.20
CA ILE A 660 42.27 -5.84 -4.18
C ILE A 660 40.80 -5.50 -3.89
N GLN A 661 40.52 -4.92 -2.72
CA GLN A 661 39.19 -4.43 -2.38
C GLN A 661 38.71 -3.40 -3.41
N HIS A 662 37.41 -3.41 -3.72
CA HIS A 662 36.80 -2.51 -4.69
C HIS A 662 37.31 -2.65 -6.13
N CYS A 663 38.06 -3.71 -6.47
CA CYS A 663 38.42 -3.99 -7.85
C CYS A 663 37.40 -4.92 -8.53
N LEU A 664 36.92 -4.54 -9.72
CA LEU A 664 36.03 -5.37 -10.54
C LEU A 664 36.83 -6.36 -11.41
N TYR A 665 37.92 -5.91 -12.03
CA TYR A 665 38.68 -6.73 -12.99
C TYR A 665 40.17 -6.70 -12.68
N CYS A 666 40.70 -7.79 -12.12
CA CYS A 666 42.11 -7.91 -11.77
C CYS A 666 42.92 -8.62 -12.85
N PHE A 667 44.22 -8.34 -12.86
CA PHE A 667 45.17 -8.97 -13.78
C PHE A 667 46.56 -9.03 -13.18
N ASN A 668 47.38 -9.96 -13.63
CA ASN A 668 48.80 -10.00 -13.28
C ASN A 668 49.66 -9.27 -14.32
N TYR A 669 50.69 -8.56 -13.84
CA TYR A 669 51.76 -7.96 -14.63
C TYR A 669 53.11 -8.14 -13.93
N PHE A 670 54.21 -8.06 -14.69
CA PHE A 670 55.55 -8.05 -14.07
C PHE A 670 55.94 -6.64 -13.63
N ALA A 671 56.44 -6.51 -12.40
CA ALA A 671 56.83 -5.22 -11.83
C ALA A 671 57.93 -4.52 -12.65
N ASN A 672 58.87 -5.30 -13.19
CA ASN A 672 60.00 -4.80 -13.99
C ASN A 672 59.61 -4.44 -15.43
N ASP A 673 58.52 -5.02 -15.95
CA ASP A 673 58.02 -4.78 -17.29
C ASP A 673 56.48 -4.95 -17.32
N PRO A 674 55.72 -3.87 -17.01
CA PRO A 674 54.26 -3.91 -16.96
C PRO A 674 53.59 -4.28 -18.29
N THR A 675 54.34 -4.21 -19.40
CA THR A 675 53.82 -4.60 -20.72
C THR A 675 53.65 -6.13 -20.86
N LYS A 676 54.33 -6.90 -20.00
CA LYS A 676 54.12 -8.33 -19.83
C LYS A 676 53.01 -8.54 -18.79
N THR A 677 51.82 -8.81 -19.29
CA THR A 677 50.59 -8.92 -18.50
C THR A 677 49.66 -10.01 -19.03
N THR A 678 48.74 -10.44 -18.18
CA THR A 678 47.63 -11.36 -18.48
C THR A 678 46.44 -10.69 -19.21
N LEU A 679 46.46 -9.37 -19.40
CA LEU A 679 45.41 -8.63 -20.13
C LEU A 679 45.37 -8.96 -21.64
N GLY A 680 46.53 -9.17 -22.28
CA GLY A 680 46.63 -9.43 -23.73
C GLY A 680 46.51 -10.91 -24.13
N PHE A 681 46.88 -11.23 -25.38
CA PHE A 681 47.03 -12.62 -25.82
C PHE A 681 48.15 -13.31 -25.04
N TYR A 682 47.86 -14.49 -24.48
CA TYR A 682 48.82 -15.26 -23.67
C TYR A 682 50.09 -15.57 -24.47
N GLN A 683 51.19 -14.95 -24.07
CA GLN A 683 52.53 -15.39 -24.44
C GLN A 683 53.06 -16.25 -23.27
N ILE A 684 53.69 -17.38 -23.59
CA ILE A 684 54.32 -18.23 -22.58
C ILE A 684 55.59 -17.50 -22.14
N TYR A 685 55.54 -16.88 -20.96
CA TYR A 685 56.70 -16.22 -20.35
C TYR A 685 57.42 -17.21 -19.43
N SER A 686 58.75 -17.17 -19.43
CA SER A 686 59.56 -17.89 -18.44
C SER A 686 59.49 -17.11 -17.12
N LEU A 687 58.84 -17.68 -16.10
CA LEU A 687 58.62 -17.06 -14.79
C LEU A 687 59.89 -16.99 -13.90
N ILE A 688 61.08 -17.18 -14.46
CA ILE A 688 62.33 -17.26 -13.70
C ILE A 688 62.84 -15.83 -13.48
N ASP A 689 62.92 -15.40 -12.22
CA ASP A 689 63.47 -14.13 -11.71
C ASP A 689 62.64 -12.84 -11.93
N GLU A 690 61.32 -12.93 -12.17
CA GLU A 690 60.43 -11.76 -12.32
C GLU A 690 59.41 -11.63 -11.16
N GLU A 691 59.31 -10.43 -10.55
CA GLU A 691 58.29 -10.13 -9.52
C GLU A 691 56.92 -9.90 -10.20
N ILE A 692 55.93 -10.71 -9.83
CA ILE A 692 54.54 -10.62 -10.32
C ILE A 692 53.72 -9.77 -9.34
N LYS A 693 53.04 -8.73 -9.85
CA LYS A 693 52.07 -7.93 -9.11
C LYS A 693 50.66 -8.11 -9.67
N VAL A 694 49.67 -7.93 -8.81
CA VAL A 694 48.25 -7.88 -9.17
C VAL A 694 47.87 -6.41 -9.38
N GLY A 695 47.29 -6.10 -10.53
CA GLY A 695 46.75 -4.79 -10.86
C GLY A 695 45.22 -4.84 -11.00
N CYS A 696 44.59 -3.67 -10.93
CA CYS A 696 43.17 -3.53 -11.21
C CYS A 696 42.96 -2.76 -12.52
N ALA A 697 42.28 -3.36 -13.49
CA ALA A 697 41.92 -2.70 -14.76
C ALA A 697 40.69 -1.78 -14.62
N GLN A 698 39.83 -2.05 -13.63
CA GLN A 698 38.66 -1.22 -13.33
C GLN A 698 38.22 -1.41 -11.87
N CYS A 699 38.19 -0.33 -11.11
CA CYS A 699 37.60 -0.31 -9.77
C CYS A 699 36.07 -0.12 -9.83
N THR A 700 35.38 -0.35 -8.71
CA THR A 700 33.97 0.03 -8.53
C THR A 700 33.80 1.55 -8.67
N GLU A 701 32.59 1.98 -9.03
CA GLU A 701 32.30 3.40 -9.23
C GLU A 701 32.71 4.26 -8.01
N GLY A 702 33.37 5.39 -8.26
CA GLY A 702 33.90 6.28 -7.22
C GLY A 702 35.32 5.94 -6.73
N PHE A 703 35.94 4.86 -7.24
CA PHE A 703 37.31 4.48 -6.90
C PHE A 703 38.25 4.55 -8.12
N ILE A 704 39.52 4.82 -7.86
CA ILE A 704 40.61 4.87 -8.85
C ILE A 704 41.69 3.89 -8.42
N PHE A 705 42.23 3.10 -9.36
CA PHE A 705 43.35 2.21 -9.04
C PHE A 705 44.66 2.99 -9.04
N ASP A 706 45.42 2.86 -7.96
CA ASP A 706 46.75 3.44 -7.83
C ASP A 706 47.82 2.34 -7.95
N PHE A 707 48.66 2.43 -8.98
CA PHE A 707 49.72 1.45 -9.24
C PHE A 707 50.90 1.53 -8.27
N GLN A 708 51.10 2.64 -7.57
CA GLN A 708 52.14 2.78 -6.54
C GLN A 708 51.69 2.10 -5.24
N ILE A 709 50.43 2.31 -4.85
CA ILE A 709 49.84 1.74 -3.64
C ILE A 709 49.41 0.28 -3.87
N GLY A 710 49.04 -0.07 -5.11
CA GLY A 710 48.50 -1.38 -5.46
C GLY A 710 47.07 -1.60 -4.97
N GLN A 711 46.29 -0.53 -4.77
CA GLN A 711 44.92 -0.58 -4.25
C GLN A 711 43.97 0.34 -5.03
N CYS A 712 42.67 0.05 -4.98
CA CYS A 712 41.62 0.97 -5.40
C CYS A 712 41.34 1.97 -4.28
N ILE A 713 41.66 3.25 -4.49
CA ILE A 713 41.44 4.32 -3.52
C ILE A 713 40.13 5.06 -3.82
N TYR A 714 39.41 5.48 -2.78
CA TYR A 714 38.20 6.28 -2.94
C TYR A 714 38.57 7.71 -3.31
N GLN A 715 38.63 7.96 -4.61
CA GLN A 715 39.01 9.24 -5.17
C GLN A 715 38.23 9.41 -6.48
N LYS A 716 37.60 10.57 -6.66
CA LYS A 716 37.02 10.93 -7.97
C LYS A 716 38.14 11.40 -8.91
N PRO A 717 37.98 11.19 -10.23
CA PRO A 717 38.95 11.69 -11.19
C PRO A 717 39.19 13.19 -11.01
N GLN A 718 40.45 13.62 -10.89
CA GLN A 718 40.78 15.05 -10.72
C GLN A 718 40.62 15.79 -12.04
N GLN A 719 40.71 15.08 -13.17
CA GLN A 719 40.53 15.63 -14.50
C GLN A 719 39.05 15.92 -14.77
N GLN A 720 38.73 17.18 -15.08
CA GLN A 720 37.36 17.62 -15.35
C GLN A 720 36.75 16.79 -16.50
N ASN A 721 35.52 16.28 -16.29
CA ASN A 721 34.79 15.42 -17.24
C ASN A 721 35.33 13.99 -17.40
N CYS A 722 36.36 13.60 -16.64
CA CYS A 722 36.75 12.21 -16.58
C CYS A 722 35.78 11.42 -15.67
N LEU A 723 35.27 10.30 -16.16
CA LEU A 723 34.36 9.42 -15.42
C LEU A 723 35.10 8.23 -14.81
N ARG A 724 36.16 7.74 -15.46
CA ARG A 724 36.97 6.61 -14.99
C ARG A 724 38.45 6.85 -15.29
N SER A 725 39.31 6.77 -14.28
CA SER A 725 40.76 6.92 -14.41
C SER A 725 41.53 5.92 -13.54
N TYR A 726 42.85 5.87 -13.73
CA TYR A 726 43.81 5.18 -12.86
C TYR A 726 45.06 6.04 -12.69
N ILE A 727 45.80 5.87 -11.59
CA ILE A 727 47.09 6.52 -11.35
C ILE A 727 48.18 5.56 -11.80
N ASN A 728 48.92 5.92 -12.84
CA ASN A 728 49.96 5.07 -13.41
C ASN A 728 51.21 4.98 -12.50
N LEU A 729 52.22 4.20 -12.91
CA LEU A 729 53.47 4.04 -12.15
C LEU A 729 54.29 5.35 -12.00
N ASP A 730 54.05 6.34 -12.87
CA ASP A 730 54.69 7.66 -12.85
C ASP A 730 53.89 8.70 -12.02
N ASP A 731 52.92 8.26 -11.21
CA ASP A 731 52.01 9.11 -10.42
C ASP A 731 51.18 10.09 -11.26
N LYS A 732 50.80 9.67 -12.47
CA LYS A 732 49.92 10.44 -13.35
C LYS A 732 48.56 9.79 -13.44
N GLU A 733 47.52 10.57 -13.16
CA GLU A 733 46.15 10.18 -13.43
C GLU A 733 45.89 10.13 -14.94
N ILE A 734 45.48 8.97 -15.43
CA ILE A 734 45.14 8.74 -16.83
C ILE A 734 43.65 8.48 -16.96
N CYS A 735 42.94 9.31 -17.73
CA CYS A 735 41.52 9.13 -18.01
C CYS A 735 41.27 8.04 -19.05
N THR A 736 40.45 7.05 -18.69
CA THR A 736 40.06 5.94 -19.59
C THR A 736 38.67 6.10 -20.17
N LEU A 737 37.76 6.85 -19.50
CA LEU A 737 36.39 7.11 -19.93
C LEU A 737 36.01 8.58 -19.68
N SER A 738 35.52 9.26 -20.71
CA SER A 738 35.10 10.67 -20.67
C SER A 738 33.58 10.85 -20.72
N ALA A 739 33.09 11.90 -20.08
CA ALA A 739 31.72 12.41 -20.21
C ALA A 739 31.51 13.28 -21.47
N ILE A 740 32.60 13.78 -22.07
CA ILE A 740 32.57 14.61 -23.27
C ILE A 740 32.86 13.75 -24.50
N ASN A 741 32.20 14.07 -25.62
CA ASN A 741 32.39 13.43 -26.92
C ASN A 741 33.72 13.83 -27.60
N ASP A 742 34.85 13.63 -26.90
CA ASP A 742 36.19 13.96 -27.39
C ASP A 742 37.17 12.82 -27.07
N PHE A 743 37.55 12.08 -28.11
CA PHE A 743 38.48 10.96 -28.01
C PHE A 743 39.94 11.36 -27.81
N SER A 744 40.27 12.65 -27.93
CA SER A 744 41.60 13.15 -27.57
C SER A 744 41.80 13.22 -26.05
N PHE A 745 40.71 13.27 -25.29
CA PHE A 745 40.70 13.32 -23.83
C PHE A 745 40.73 11.92 -23.19
N ALA A 746 39.93 10.98 -23.70
CA ALA A 746 39.96 9.57 -23.31
C ALA A 746 39.59 8.68 -24.50
N PHE A 747 40.11 7.45 -24.57
CA PHE A 747 39.77 6.55 -25.68
C PHE A 747 38.33 6.07 -25.64
N GLU A 748 37.68 6.07 -24.48
CA GLU A 748 36.26 5.75 -24.34
C GLU A 748 35.45 6.99 -23.99
N ILE A 749 34.24 7.07 -24.53
CA ILE A 749 33.25 8.09 -24.20
C ILE A 749 31.89 7.44 -23.97
N ILE A 750 31.02 8.13 -23.24
CA ILE A 750 29.59 7.82 -23.15
C ILE A 750 28.80 8.57 -24.25
N ASN A 751 27.49 8.34 -24.33
CA ASN A 751 26.57 8.97 -25.29
C ASN A 751 26.89 8.66 -26.76
N CYS A 752 27.35 7.43 -27.02
CA CYS A 752 27.77 7.01 -28.36
C CYS A 752 26.64 6.78 -29.36
N GLN A 753 25.38 6.98 -28.98
CA GLN A 753 24.23 6.81 -29.86
C GLN A 753 24.30 7.75 -31.07
N ILE A 754 25.02 8.87 -30.93
CA ILE A 754 25.28 9.82 -32.03
C ILE A 754 26.21 9.25 -33.11
N TYR A 755 27.05 8.25 -32.77
CA TYR A 755 28.03 7.65 -33.67
C TYR A 755 27.63 6.23 -34.11
N ILE A 756 27.08 5.44 -33.20
CA ILE A 756 26.67 4.04 -33.41
C ILE A 756 25.28 3.86 -32.80
N LEU A 757 24.30 3.47 -33.61
CA LEU A 757 22.92 3.27 -33.15
C LEU A 757 22.86 2.24 -32.02
N ASN A 758 22.08 2.54 -30.97
CA ASN A 758 21.91 1.74 -29.76
C ASN A 758 23.20 1.50 -28.96
N CYS A 759 24.20 2.39 -29.07
CA CYS A 759 25.45 2.28 -28.34
C CYS A 759 25.53 3.30 -27.21
N LEU A 760 25.59 2.84 -25.95
CA LEU A 760 25.74 3.70 -24.76
C LEU A 760 27.18 4.22 -24.62
N GLN A 761 28.16 3.34 -24.81
CA GLN A 761 29.58 3.60 -24.61
C GLN A 761 30.38 3.01 -25.75
N CYS A 762 31.32 3.77 -26.30
CA CYS A 762 32.14 3.38 -27.44
C CYS A 762 33.58 3.82 -27.26
N ILE A 763 34.45 3.20 -28.04
CA ILE A 763 35.89 3.40 -28.00
C ILE A 763 36.41 3.78 -29.39
N GLN A 764 37.37 4.70 -29.43
CA GLN A 764 38.20 4.91 -30.62
C GLN A 764 39.42 4.00 -30.57
N THR A 765 39.50 3.07 -31.50
CA THR A 765 40.67 2.18 -31.66
C THR A 765 41.90 2.94 -32.15
N LEU A 766 43.08 2.33 -32.05
CA LEU A 766 44.34 2.91 -32.57
C LEU A 766 44.32 3.14 -34.10
N GLN A 767 43.48 2.40 -34.83
CA GLN A 767 43.23 2.61 -36.27
C GLN A 767 42.19 3.71 -36.53
N GLN A 768 41.82 4.49 -35.51
CA GLN A 768 40.80 5.54 -35.55
C GLN A 768 39.39 5.05 -35.92
N THR A 769 39.13 3.74 -35.82
CA THR A 769 37.78 3.18 -36.01
C THR A 769 37.00 3.20 -34.69
N LEU A 770 35.73 3.59 -34.74
CA LEU A 770 34.83 3.58 -33.59
C LEU A 770 34.19 2.20 -33.43
N LYS A 771 34.19 1.69 -32.22
CA LYS A 771 33.53 0.43 -31.86
C LYS A 771 32.73 0.62 -30.58
N CYS A 772 31.55 0.00 -30.52
CA CYS A 772 30.75 -0.01 -29.32
C CYS A 772 31.35 -0.94 -28.26
N LEU A 773 31.30 -0.52 -27.00
CA LEU A 773 31.67 -1.31 -25.84
C LEU A 773 30.43 -1.80 -25.07
N ILE A 774 29.43 -0.93 -24.94
CA ILE A 774 28.18 -1.22 -24.24
C ILE A 774 27.01 -0.74 -25.10
N CYS A 775 26.13 -1.66 -25.47
CA CYS A 775 24.89 -1.34 -26.19
C CYS A 775 23.73 -1.05 -25.24
N ASP A 776 22.65 -0.48 -25.78
CA ASP A 776 21.35 -0.38 -25.10
C ASP A 776 20.82 -1.78 -24.75
N ASP A 777 19.96 -1.84 -23.75
CA ASP A 777 19.34 -3.09 -23.28
C ASP A 777 18.69 -3.88 -24.43
N GLY A 778 18.94 -5.19 -24.48
CA GLY A 778 18.44 -6.09 -25.52
C GLY A 778 19.27 -6.11 -26.80
N TYR A 779 20.37 -5.36 -26.86
CA TYR A 779 21.36 -5.40 -27.93
C TYR A 779 22.69 -5.97 -27.44
N LEU A 780 23.47 -6.50 -28.38
CA LEU A 780 24.81 -7.03 -28.16
C LEU A 780 25.79 -6.36 -29.10
N VAL A 781 27.04 -6.23 -28.65
CA VAL A 781 28.11 -5.73 -29.50
C VAL A 781 28.56 -6.85 -30.42
N SER A 782 28.45 -6.64 -31.73
CA SER A 782 29.06 -7.56 -32.68
C SER A 782 30.57 -7.45 -32.61
N SER A 783 31.21 -8.55 -32.33
CA SER A 783 32.64 -8.60 -32.07
C SER A 783 33.48 -8.45 -33.35
N LYS A 784 32.86 -8.68 -34.52
CA LYS A 784 33.45 -8.47 -35.85
C LYS A 784 33.42 -7.01 -36.29
N THR A 785 32.27 -6.35 -36.09
CA THR A 785 31.99 -5.04 -36.68
C THR A 785 32.06 -3.90 -35.65
N GLY A 786 31.92 -4.21 -34.36
CA GLY A 786 31.82 -3.23 -33.28
C GLY A 786 30.49 -2.49 -33.23
N ILE A 787 29.47 -2.89 -34.01
CA ILE A 787 28.13 -2.28 -33.96
C ILE A 787 27.17 -3.08 -33.06
N CYS A 788 26.14 -2.41 -32.57
CA CYS A 788 25.08 -3.04 -31.78
C CYS A 788 24.07 -3.78 -32.68
N ILE A 789 23.87 -5.06 -32.42
CA ILE A 789 22.85 -5.90 -33.08
C ILE A 789 21.92 -6.48 -32.03
N LYS A 790 20.66 -6.74 -32.40
CA LYS A 790 19.66 -7.22 -31.44
C LYS A 790 20.07 -8.57 -30.86
N CYS A 791 20.04 -8.72 -29.54
CA CYS A 791 20.35 -9.98 -28.90
C CYS A 791 19.25 -11.02 -29.24
N PRO A 792 19.60 -12.23 -29.70
CA PRO A 792 18.63 -13.27 -30.02
C PRO A 792 17.95 -13.87 -28.78
N ILE A 793 18.49 -13.63 -27.58
CA ILE A 793 17.94 -14.11 -26.31
C ILE A 793 17.09 -13.00 -25.69
N VAL A 794 15.77 -13.16 -25.76
CA VAL A 794 14.80 -12.14 -25.31
C VAL A 794 14.88 -11.87 -23.80
N THR A 795 15.30 -12.87 -23.02
CA THR A 795 15.43 -12.78 -21.56
C THR A 795 16.78 -12.21 -21.10
N ALA A 796 17.68 -11.89 -22.03
CA ALA A 796 18.96 -11.29 -21.71
C ALA A 796 18.91 -9.77 -21.86
N LYS A 797 19.37 -9.06 -20.83
CA LYS A 797 19.52 -7.60 -20.84
C LYS A 797 20.77 -7.19 -21.61
N GLN A 798 21.88 -7.89 -21.37
CA GLN A 798 23.14 -7.69 -22.07
C GLN A 798 23.72 -9.04 -22.54
N CYS A 799 24.16 -9.05 -23.79
CA CYS A 799 24.82 -10.20 -24.40
C CYS A 799 26.09 -9.72 -25.12
N PHE A 800 27.04 -10.64 -25.32
CA PHE A 800 28.25 -10.39 -26.09
C PHE A 800 28.50 -11.54 -27.07
N GLU A 801 29.08 -11.20 -28.24
CA GLU A 801 29.71 -12.18 -29.12
C GLU A 801 31.13 -12.50 -28.60
N GLU A 802 31.33 -13.69 -28.05
CA GLU A 802 32.64 -14.18 -27.60
C GLU A 802 33.59 -14.38 -28.78
N ASN A 803 34.77 -13.77 -28.67
CA ASN A 803 35.88 -13.86 -29.63
C ASN A 803 37.13 -14.54 -29.05
N SER A 804 36.95 -15.68 -28.37
CA SER A 804 38.04 -16.39 -27.67
C SER A 804 38.74 -15.55 -26.58
N LEU A 805 38.16 -14.40 -26.21
CA LEU A 805 38.61 -13.50 -25.16
C LEU A 805 37.55 -13.49 -24.06
N GLU A 806 37.98 -13.34 -22.81
CA GLU A 806 37.06 -13.19 -21.68
C GLU A 806 36.20 -11.93 -21.88
N PRO A 807 34.86 -12.01 -21.72
CA PRO A 807 33.95 -10.90 -22.02
C PRO A 807 34.31 -9.59 -21.31
N TRP A 808 34.77 -9.66 -20.05
CA TRP A 808 35.13 -8.47 -19.28
C TRP A 808 36.31 -7.69 -19.90
N LYS A 809 37.21 -8.35 -20.64
CA LYS A 809 38.32 -7.67 -21.33
C LYS A 809 37.81 -6.69 -22.39
N TRP A 810 36.59 -6.89 -22.89
CA TRP A 810 35.92 -5.94 -23.78
C TRP A 810 35.53 -4.64 -23.06
N LEU A 811 35.14 -4.72 -21.78
CA LEU A 811 34.66 -3.57 -20.99
C LEU A 811 35.76 -2.62 -20.50
N VAL A 812 37.02 -3.05 -20.60
CA VAL A 812 38.21 -2.29 -20.16
C VAL A 812 39.17 -1.94 -21.31
N GLN A 813 38.67 -1.89 -22.54
CA GLN A 813 39.53 -1.69 -23.71
C GLN A 813 40.28 -0.36 -23.70
N GLY A 814 39.70 0.72 -23.19
CA GLY A 814 40.35 2.03 -23.04
C GLY A 814 41.52 1.97 -22.07
N PHE A 815 41.34 1.26 -20.94
CA PHE A 815 42.44 0.94 -20.04
C PHE A 815 43.52 0.12 -20.76
N ILE A 816 43.15 -0.92 -21.50
CA ILE A 816 44.11 -1.78 -22.21
C ILE A 816 44.88 -1.01 -23.30
N ILE A 817 44.24 -0.13 -24.06
CA ILE A 817 44.89 0.68 -25.09
C ILE A 817 45.91 1.64 -24.46
N GLN A 818 45.59 2.24 -23.31
CA GLN A 818 46.51 3.15 -22.61
C GLN A 818 47.63 2.42 -21.88
N PHE A 819 47.33 1.28 -21.26
CA PHE A 819 48.28 0.47 -20.52
C PHE A 819 49.20 -0.34 -21.45
N LEU A 820 48.71 -0.78 -22.61
CA LEU A 820 49.42 -1.59 -23.62
C LEU A 820 49.28 -1.00 -25.04
N PRO A 821 49.81 0.21 -25.31
CA PRO A 821 49.61 0.91 -26.58
C PRO A 821 50.12 0.14 -27.80
N ASN A 822 51.08 -0.77 -27.63
CA ASN A 822 51.68 -1.54 -28.72
C ASN A 822 51.02 -2.92 -28.95
N ARG A 823 50.00 -3.30 -28.16
CA ARG A 823 49.37 -4.63 -28.22
C ARG A 823 47.82 -4.56 -28.09
N PRO A 824 47.11 -3.83 -28.96
CA PRO A 824 45.66 -3.77 -28.91
C PRO A 824 45.03 -5.13 -29.23
N ILE A 825 43.98 -5.50 -28.49
CA ILE A 825 43.32 -6.81 -28.59
C ILE A 825 42.48 -6.95 -29.88
N PHE A 826 42.09 -5.83 -30.51
CA PHE A 826 41.17 -5.78 -31.65
C PHE A 826 41.64 -6.42 -32.98
N THR A 827 42.84 -7.00 -33.05
CA THR A 827 43.45 -7.48 -34.31
C THR A 827 43.45 -9.00 -34.49
N GLY A 828 42.92 -9.77 -33.52
CA GLY A 828 42.89 -11.24 -33.58
C GLY A 828 41.84 -11.83 -34.53
N PHE A 829 42.17 -12.96 -35.18
CA PHE A 829 41.23 -13.72 -36.03
C PHE A 829 40.07 -14.29 -35.19
N VAL A 830 38.84 -13.89 -35.52
CA VAL A 830 37.62 -14.39 -34.88
C VAL A 830 37.23 -15.75 -35.43
N TYR A 831 37.47 -16.83 -34.67
CA TYR A 831 36.89 -18.14 -34.95
C TYR A 831 35.48 -18.21 -34.36
N ARG A 832 34.45 -18.29 -35.23
CA ARG A 832 33.02 -18.52 -34.93
C ARG A 832 32.52 -17.91 -33.59
N PRO A 833 31.92 -16.71 -33.61
CA PRO A 833 31.46 -16.07 -32.38
C PRO A 833 30.41 -16.95 -31.67
N LYS A 834 30.60 -17.18 -30.36
CA LYS A 834 29.59 -17.79 -29.48
C LYS A 834 28.88 -16.68 -28.72
N LEU A 835 27.59 -16.81 -28.51
CA LEU A 835 26.85 -15.84 -27.71
C LEU A 835 27.04 -16.12 -26.23
N SER A 836 27.31 -15.09 -25.43
CA SER A 836 27.46 -15.17 -23.98
C SER A 836 26.60 -14.12 -23.31
N ILE A 837 25.85 -14.53 -22.29
CA ILE A 837 24.99 -13.65 -21.52
C ILE A 837 25.79 -13.11 -20.34
N THR A 838 25.83 -11.79 -20.17
CA THR A 838 26.46 -11.15 -18.99
C THR A 838 25.44 -10.56 -18.03
N GLN A 839 24.23 -10.27 -18.50
CA GLN A 839 23.16 -9.77 -17.65
C GLN A 839 21.80 -10.20 -18.18
N CYS A 840 20.92 -10.65 -17.28
CA CYS A 840 19.53 -10.96 -17.59
C CYS A 840 18.61 -9.76 -17.36
N ILE A 841 17.41 -9.79 -17.94
CA ILE A 841 16.35 -8.82 -17.62
C ILE A 841 15.88 -9.02 -16.17
N GLN A 842 15.14 -8.04 -15.63
CA GLN A 842 14.63 -8.12 -14.26
C GLN A 842 13.81 -9.41 -14.04
N GLU A 843 13.96 -10.02 -12.85
CA GLU A 843 13.39 -11.33 -12.45
C GLU A 843 14.03 -12.57 -13.08
N TYR A 844 15.12 -12.41 -13.83
CA TYR A 844 15.89 -13.52 -14.38
C TYR A 844 17.34 -13.46 -13.89
N GLU A 845 17.95 -14.62 -13.69
CA GLU A 845 19.36 -14.75 -13.32
C GLU A 845 20.05 -15.82 -14.20
N ILE A 846 21.36 -15.70 -14.34
CA ILE A 846 22.16 -16.52 -15.25
C ILE A 846 22.37 -17.90 -14.61
N ILE A 847 21.88 -18.96 -15.27
CA ILE A 847 22.26 -20.35 -14.98
C ILE A 847 22.93 -20.92 -16.24
N GLY A 848 24.24 -21.14 -16.17
CA GLY A 848 25.04 -21.52 -17.33
C GLY A 848 25.07 -20.39 -18.36
N ASN A 849 24.65 -20.65 -19.60
CA ASN A 849 24.54 -19.64 -20.66
C ASN A 849 23.08 -19.36 -21.04
N SER A 850 22.18 -19.37 -20.05
CA SER A 850 20.76 -19.09 -20.23
C SER A 850 20.24 -18.23 -19.07
N CYS A 851 19.35 -17.29 -19.37
CA CYS A 851 18.61 -16.56 -18.35
C CYS A 851 17.39 -17.38 -17.93
N GLN A 852 17.40 -17.84 -16.69
CA GLN A 852 16.29 -18.57 -16.08
C GLN A 852 15.55 -17.64 -15.13
N LYS A 853 14.24 -17.84 -15.03
CA LYS A 853 13.40 -17.02 -14.15
C LYS A 853 13.83 -17.29 -12.71
N TYR A 854 14.23 -16.25 -12.00
CA TYR A 854 14.59 -16.30 -10.59
C TYR A 854 13.32 -16.50 -9.73
N CYS A 855 13.49 -16.96 -8.48
CA CYS A 855 12.35 -17.10 -7.58
C CYS A 855 11.67 -15.74 -7.36
N ASP A 856 10.36 -15.77 -7.16
CA ASP A 856 9.60 -14.55 -6.93
C ASP A 856 9.82 -13.98 -5.51
N LYS A 857 9.20 -12.84 -5.23
CA LYS A 857 9.28 -12.16 -3.91
C LYS A 857 8.66 -12.95 -2.75
N THR A 858 7.96 -14.05 -3.02
CA THR A 858 7.42 -14.93 -1.98
C THR A 858 8.49 -15.86 -1.41
N CYS A 859 9.56 -16.06 -2.18
CA CYS A 859 10.74 -16.78 -1.77
C CYS A 859 11.67 -15.89 -0.92
N SER A 860 12.17 -16.44 0.18
CA SER A 860 13.17 -15.79 1.04
C SER A 860 14.60 -16.21 0.71
N VAL A 861 14.79 -17.45 0.23
CA VAL A 861 16.09 -17.97 -0.23
C VAL A 861 15.87 -18.80 -1.48
N CYS A 862 16.48 -18.37 -2.59
CA CYS A 862 16.37 -19.00 -3.89
C CYS A 862 17.69 -19.64 -4.28
N GLU A 863 17.67 -20.89 -4.73
CA GLU A 863 18.86 -21.68 -5.05
C GLU A 863 18.77 -22.26 -6.48
N PRO A 864 19.90 -22.38 -7.20
CA PRO A 864 19.92 -23.02 -8.51
C PRO A 864 19.87 -24.55 -8.39
N ASP A 865 18.97 -25.19 -9.13
CA ASP A 865 18.96 -26.64 -9.38
C ASP A 865 19.82 -26.94 -10.61
N ASN A 866 21.06 -27.39 -10.37
CA ASN A 866 22.02 -27.71 -11.42
C ASN A 866 21.58 -28.88 -12.32
N ILE A 867 20.68 -29.76 -11.86
CA ILE A 867 20.22 -30.92 -12.63
C ILE A 867 19.13 -30.47 -13.60
N LYS A 868 18.14 -29.72 -13.10
CA LYS A 868 17.00 -29.24 -13.91
C LYS A 868 17.28 -27.93 -14.65
N LYS A 869 18.41 -27.26 -14.36
CA LYS A 869 18.79 -25.93 -14.88
C LYS A 869 17.71 -24.87 -14.64
N GLN A 870 17.15 -24.84 -13.44
CA GLN A 870 16.12 -23.89 -13.01
C GLN A 870 16.38 -23.42 -11.60
N PHE A 871 15.78 -22.31 -11.18
CA PHE A 871 15.79 -21.90 -9.77
C PHE A 871 14.68 -22.60 -9.00
N PHE A 872 14.96 -22.96 -7.74
CA PHE A 872 13.95 -23.44 -6.81
C PHE A 872 14.04 -22.63 -5.51
N CYS A 873 12.89 -22.45 -4.86
CA CYS A 873 12.85 -21.78 -3.58
C CYS A 873 13.24 -22.78 -2.49
N SER A 874 14.32 -22.50 -1.75
CA SER A 874 14.73 -23.34 -0.62
C SER A 874 14.05 -22.92 0.68
N LYS A 875 13.66 -21.65 0.81
CA LYS A 875 12.95 -21.12 1.98
C LYS A 875 11.87 -20.10 1.62
N CYS A 876 10.64 -20.32 2.08
CA CYS A 876 9.51 -19.42 1.87
C CYS A 876 9.36 -18.41 3.00
N LYS A 877 8.69 -17.29 2.72
CA LYS A 877 8.14 -16.43 3.78
C LYS A 877 7.14 -17.21 4.64
N LEU A 878 7.10 -16.89 5.93
CA LEU A 878 6.17 -17.50 6.89
C LEU A 878 4.71 -17.18 6.50
N ASN A 879 3.78 -18.04 6.89
CA ASN A 879 2.34 -17.82 6.69
C ASN A 879 1.78 -16.83 7.73
N TYR A 880 0.46 -16.61 7.72
CA TYR A 880 -0.24 -15.74 8.68
C TYR A 880 0.04 -16.11 10.14
N PHE A 881 0.07 -17.42 10.45
CA PHE A 881 0.38 -17.96 11.78
C PHE A 881 1.88 -18.05 12.10
N LYS A 882 2.72 -17.42 11.27
CA LYS A 882 4.19 -17.44 11.39
C LYS A 882 4.83 -18.83 11.31
N GLU A 883 4.13 -19.78 10.71
CA GLU A 883 4.67 -21.10 10.42
C GLU A 883 5.35 -21.11 9.04
N PRO A 884 6.39 -21.93 8.84
CA PRO A 884 7.05 -22.03 7.55
C PRO A 884 6.09 -22.58 6.49
N LYS A 885 5.99 -21.90 5.34
CA LYS A 885 5.35 -22.48 4.15
C LYS A 885 6.27 -23.56 3.58
N ARG A 886 5.74 -24.78 3.44
CA ARG A 886 6.52 -25.97 3.08
C ARG A 886 6.34 -26.45 1.64
N VAL A 887 5.62 -25.68 0.83
CA VAL A 887 5.24 -26.04 -0.55
C VAL A 887 5.80 -25.03 -1.54
N GLN A 888 6.36 -25.54 -2.63
CA GLN A 888 6.72 -24.74 -3.79
C GLN A 888 6.26 -25.40 -5.09
N ALA A 889 6.05 -24.58 -6.11
CA ALA A 889 5.98 -24.99 -7.50
C ALA A 889 6.77 -23.99 -8.35
N ASP A 890 7.66 -24.48 -9.21
CA ASP A 890 8.41 -23.67 -10.18
C ASP A 890 9.10 -22.43 -9.60
N GLY A 891 9.77 -22.59 -8.45
CA GLY A 891 10.48 -21.50 -7.77
C GLY A 891 9.57 -20.49 -7.04
N LYS A 892 8.27 -20.78 -6.93
CA LYS A 892 7.30 -19.97 -6.18
C LYS A 892 6.81 -20.69 -4.95
N CYS A 893 6.59 -19.95 -3.87
CA CYS A 893 5.94 -20.48 -2.67
C CYS A 893 4.42 -20.55 -2.87
N ILE A 894 3.87 -21.76 -2.85
CA ILE A 894 2.42 -21.94 -2.94
C ILE A 894 1.81 -21.57 -1.58
N SER A 895 0.73 -20.80 -1.59
CA SER A 895 -0.05 -20.52 -0.39
C SER A 895 -1.11 -21.59 -0.21
N CYS A 896 -1.08 -22.26 0.93
CA CYS A 896 -2.10 -23.23 1.32
C CYS A 896 -3.22 -22.55 2.11
N PRO A 897 -4.42 -23.16 2.17
CA PRO A 897 -5.48 -22.76 3.11
C PRO A 897 -4.95 -22.68 4.56
N SER A 898 -5.51 -21.80 5.39
CA SER A 898 -5.00 -21.53 6.75
C SER A 898 -4.78 -22.79 7.61
N LEU A 899 -5.68 -23.77 7.49
CA LEU A 899 -5.65 -25.03 8.24
C LEU A 899 -4.73 -26.09 7.64
N CYS A 900 -4.04 -25.77 6.55
CA CYS A 900 -3.21 -26.70 5.81
C CYS A 900 -1.75 -26.24 5.76
N GLN A 901 -0.85 -27.08 6.28
CA GLN A 901 0.58 -26.82 6.29
C GLN A 901 1.26 -27.21 4.97
N VAL A 902 0.79 -28.30 4.34
CA VAL A 902 1.29 -28.80 3.04
C VAL A 902 0.11 -29.10 2.15
N CYS A 903 0.04 -28.48 0.97
CA CYS A 903 -1.02 -28.64 -0.01
C CYS A 903 -0.50 -28.90 -1.42
N GLN A 904 -1.39 -29.38 -2.30
CA GLN A 904 -1.14 -29.61 -3.72
C GLN A 904 -2.30 -29.06 -4.55
N GLU A 905 -2.03 -28.51 -5.73
CA GLU A 905 -3.07 -28.01 -6.65
C GLU A 905 -3.99 -29.14 -7.14
N ARG A 906 -5.26 -28.80 -7.38
CA ARG A 906 -6.25 -29.73 -7.97
C ARG A 906 -6.50 -29.46 -9.45
N PRO A 907 -6.68 -30.50 -10.26
CA PRO A 907 -7.21 -30.36 -11.61
C PRO A 907 -8.67 -29.88 -11.57
N LYS A 908 -9.06 -29.13 -12.59
CA LYS A 908 -10.39 -28.49 -12.68
C LYS A 908 -11.53 -29.51 -12.69
N GLU A 909 -11.31 -30.68 -13.29
CA GLU A 909 -12.28 -31.77 -13.35
C GLU A 909 -12.62 -32.29 -11.95
N GLU A 910 -11.62 -32.40 -11.07
CA GLU A 910 -11.82 -32.83 -9.68
C GLU A 910 -12.57 -31.76 -8.89
N ILE A 911 -12.20 -30.48 -9.07
CA ILE A 911 -12.89 -29.35 -8.43
C ILE A 911 -14.39 -29.39 -8.78
N ASN A 912 -14.71 -29.55 -10.06
CA ASN A 912 -16.09 -29.65 -10.55
C ASN A 912 -16.82 -30.90 -10.04
N THR A 913 -16.10 -31.99 -9.74
CA THR A 913 -16.68 -33.22 -9.19
C THR A 913 -17.05 -33.04 -7.72
N ILE A 914 -16.23 -32.29 -6.96
CA ILE A 914 -16.46 -32.01 -5.54
C ILE A 914 -17.59 -31.00 -5.36
N ASN A 915 -17.55 -29.89 -6.10
CA ASN A 915 -18.62 -28.90 -6.10
C ASN A 915 -18.80 -28.31 -7.52
N PRO A 916 -19.82 -28.75 -8.29
CA PRO A 916 -20.04 -28.29 -9.67
C PRO A 916 -20.56 -26.84 -9.77
N TYR A 917 -20.88 -26.20 -8.64
CA TYR A 917 -21.31 -24.80 -8.59
C TYR A 917 -20.17 -23.84 -8.29
N PHE A 918 -19.05 -24.33 -7.78
CA PHE A 918 -17.98 -23.49 -7.28
C PHE A 918 -17.40 -22.61 -8.40
N LEU A 919 -17.44 -21.29 -8.20
CA LEU A 919 -16.89 -20.31 -9.13
C LEU A 919 -15.45 -20.01 -8.71
N ILE A 920 -14.48 -20.52 -9.47
CA ILE A 920 -13.07 -20.29 -9.18
C ILE A 920 -12.70 -18.84 -9.51
N THR A 921 -12.26 -18.10 -8.51
CA THR A 921 -11.67 -16.76 -8.61
C THR A 921 -10.21 -16.80 -8.13
N PRO A 922 -9.38 -15.79 -8.43
CA PRO A 922 -8.02 -15.72 -7.92
C PRO A 922 -7.94 -15.80 -6.38
N ASP A 923 -8.90 -15.18 -5.68
CA ASP A 923 -8.91 -15.08 -4.22
C ASP A 923 -9.31 -16.39 -3.54
N ASN A 924 -10.20 -17.18 -4.16
CA ASN A 924 -10.69 -18.43 -3.59
C ASN A 924 -9.96 -19.69 -4.10
N LEU A 925 -9.06 -19.55 -5.09
CA LEU A 925 -8.30 -20.66 -5.67
C LEU A 925 -7.53 -21.45 -4.61
N ILE A 926 -6.99 -20.76 -3.60
CA ILE A 926 -6.20 -21.38 -2.51
C ILE A 926 -6.99 -22.50 -1.81
N PHE A 927 -8.30 -22.33 -1.62
CA PHE A 927 -9.19 -23.27 -0.93
C PHE A 927 -9.46 -24.55 -1.71
N THR A 928 -9.20 -24.54 -3.02
CA THR A 928 -9.39 -25.72 -3.87
C THR A 928 -8.26 -26.74 -3.74
N SER A 929 -7.16 -26.39 -3.07
CA SER A 929 -6.00 -27.28 -2.96
C SER A 929 -6.29 -28.56 -2.17
N ARG A 930 -5.62 -29.67 -2.49
CA ARG A 930 -5.57 -30.88 -1.66
C ARG A 930 -4.70 -30.60 -0.45
N CYS A 931 -5.22 -30.79 0.74
CA CYS A 931 -4.41 -30.75 1.94
C CYS A 931 -3.75 -32.11 2.17
N ILE A 932 -2.41 -32.09 2.24
CA ILE A 932 -1.57 -33.26 2.48
C ILE A 932 -1.20 -33.36 3.97
N GLN A 933 -0.91 -32.22 4.60
CA GLN A 933 -0.57 -32.15 6.01
C GLN A 933 -1.31 -30.98 6.65
N LYS A 934 -2.07 -31.25 7.71
CA LYS A 934 -2.72 -30.23 8.51
C LYS A 934 -1.72 -29.47 9.36
N ILE A 935 -2.10 -28.28 9.79
CA ILE A 935 -1.41 -27.56 10.86
C ILE A 935 -1.38 -28.38 12.17
N PRO A 936 -0.41 -28.13 13.07
CA PRO A 936 -0.24 -28.89 14.32
C PRO A 936 -1.29 -28.54 15.38
N SER A 937 -2.58 -28.61 15.04
CA SER A 937 -3.71 -28.41 15.94
C SER A 937 -4.54 -29.68 16.08
N GLN A 938 -4.93 -30.01 17.31
CA GLN A 938 -5.83 -31.14 17.60
C GLN A 938 -7.25 -30.91 17.07
N GLN A 939 -7.66 -29.65 16.96
CA GLN A 939 -8.98 -29.25 16.46
C GLN A 939 -9.05 -29.26 14.94
N VAL A 940 -7.96 -29.53 14.22
CA VAL A 940 -8.00 -29.60 12.75
C VAL A 940 -7.96 -31.05 12.31
N GLN A 941 -8.81 -31.43 11.36
CA GLN A 941 -8.80 -32.73 10.70
C GLN A 941 -8.81 -32.55 9.19
N ILE A 942 -8.35 -33.56 8.46
CA ILE A 942 -8.44 -33.59 6.99
C ILE A 942 -9.55 -34.57 6.63
N ASP A 943 -10.46 -34.16 5.74
CA ASP A 943 -11.43 -35.08 5.17
C ASP A 943 -10.70 -36.20 4.40
N PRO A 944 -10.90 -37.49 4.73
CA PRO A 944 -10.15 -38.58 4.10
C PRO A 944 -10.40 -38.75 2.59
N LYS A 945 -11.57 -38.35 2.08
CA LYS A 945 -11.94 -38.47 0.67
C LYS A 945 -11.65 -37.19 -0.10
N LEU A 946 -12.15 -36.08 0.43
CA LEU A 946 -12.05 -34.78 -0.21
C LEU A 946 -10.66 -34.18 0.00
N LYS A 947 -9.88 -34.58 1.02
CA LYS A 947 -8.58 -33.99 1.35
C LYS A 947 -8.65 -32.48 1.59
N ILE A 948 -9.70 -32.02 2.25
CA ILE A 948 -9.88 -30.62 2.64
C ILE A 948 -9.64 -30.57 4.15
N ALA A 949 -8.81 -29.63 4.61
CA ALA A 949 -8.60 -29.40 6.04
C ALA A 949 -9.80 -28.64 6.62
N GLN A 950 -10.22 -29.05 7.82
CA GLN A 950 -11.43 -28.53 8.46
C GLN A 950 -11.17 -28.27 9.93
N PHE A 951 -11.78 -27.20 10.44
CA PHE A 951 -11.72 -26.86 11.85
C PHE A 951 -12.88 -27.52 12.58
N CYS A 952 -12.59 -28.47 13.46
CA CYS A 952 -13.53 -29.25 14.23
C CYS A 952 -13.81 -28.56 15.56
N TYR A 953 -15.00 -27.98 15.73
CA TYR A 953 -15.45 -27.46 17.03
C TYR A 953 -15.68 -28.58 18.05
N GLN A 954 -15.78 -29.83 17.58
CA GLN A 954 -16.05 -31.03 18.36
C GLN A 954 -15.26 -32.21 17.78
N ASN A 955 -15.08 -33.28 18.58
CA ASN A 955 -14.24 -34.43 18.20
C ASN A 955 -14.67 -35.16 16.91
N SER A 956 -15.95 -35.11 16.54
CA SER A 956 -16.50 -35.79 15.35
C SER A 956 -16.33 -35.03 14.04
N CYS A 957 -15.90 -33.76 14.08
CA CYS A 957 -15.74 -32.87 12.92
C CYS A 957 -16.95 -32.72 11.98
N ASN A 958 -18.16 -33.07 12.44
CA ASN A 958 -19.40 -32.87 11.69
C ASN A 958 -19.97 -31.48 11.94
N ASN A 959 -19.25 -30.44 11.52
CA ASN A 959 -19.72 -29.07 11.69
C ASN A 959 -20.77 -28.74 10.62
N ASN A 960 -22.06 -28.91 10.94
CA ASN A 960 -23.15 -28.38 10.12
C ASN A 960 -23.51 -26.99 10.63
N LEU A 961 -23.35 -25.97 9.79
CA LEU A 961 -23.72 -24.61 10.14
C LEU A 961 -25.20 -24.39 9.86
N GLU A 962 -25.94 -23.92 10.86
CA GLU A 962 -27.32 -23.47 10.72
C GLU A 962 -27.42 -21.98 10.92
N PHE A 963 -28.05 -21.31 9.96
CA PHE A 963 -28.48 -19.92 10.10
C PHE A 963 -29.97 -19.88 10.37
N ASN A 964 -30.34 -19.37 11.54
CA ASN A 964 -31.73 -19.19 11.94
C ASN A 964 -32.14 -17.74 11.64
N TYR A 965 -32.91 -17.53 10.58
CA TYR A 965 -33.48 -16.23 10.27
C TYR A 965 -34.84 -16.12 11.00
N GLY A 966 -34.81 -15.54 12.19
CA GLY A 966 -35.99 -15.16 12.98
C GLY A 966 -36.61 -13.86 12.43
N ASP A 967 -37.90 -13.66 12.62
CA ASP A 967 -38.67 -12.49 12.13
C ASP A 967 -38.92 -12.47 10.61
N PHE A 968 -39.09 -13.65 10.02
CA PHE A 968 -39.44 -13.76 8.61
C PHE A 968 -40.95 -13.50 8.36
N TYR A 969 -41.24 -12.44 7.59
CA TYR A 969 -42.59 -12.15 7.07
C TYR A 969 -42.69 -12.55 5.59
N CYS A 970 -43.74 -13.29 5.22
CA CYS A 970 -43.88 -13.85 3.86
C CYS A 970 -43.95 -12.80 2.74
N ASN A 971 -44.26 -11.54 3.06
CA ASN A 971 -44.30 -10.43 2.10
C ASN A 971 -42.91 -9.83 1.79
N ARG A 972 -41.83 -10.30 2.45
CA ARG A 972 -40.44 -9.86 2.22
C ARG A 972 -39.54 -10.95 1.63
N MET A 973 -40.13 -11.94 0.93
CA MET A 973 -39.37 -13.02 0.27
C MET A 973 -38.29 -12.49 -0.68
N ASP A 974 -38.56 -11.36 -1.34
CA ASP A 974 -37.68 -10.66 -2.27
C ASP A 974 -36.46 -10.03 -1.60
N VAL A 975 -36.58 -9.62 -0.32
CA VAL A 975 -35.50 -8.97 0.44
C VAL A 975 -34.59 -9.98 1.13
N ILE A 976 -35.06 -11.23 1.36
CA ILE A 976 -34.28 -12.27 2.04
C ILE A 976 -32.88 -12.40 1.44
N GLN A 977 -32.76 -12.39 0.12
CA GLN A 977 -31.45 -12.56 -0.53
C GLN A 977 -30.48 -11.43 -0.15
N THR A 978 -30.95 -10.18 -0.21
CA THR A 978 -30.14 -9.02 0.13
C THR A 978 -29.73 -9.02 1.59
N ASP A 979 -30.61 -9.46 2.48
CA ASP A 979 -30.31 -9.57 3.91
C ASP A 979 -29.29 -10.71 4.16
N LEU A 980 -29.48 -11.89 3.55
CA LEU A 980 -28.60 -13.04 3.70
C LEU A 980 -27.17 -12.75 3.22
N ASP A 981 -27.03 -12.02 2.11
CA ASP A 981 -25.72 -11.64 1.58
C ASP A 981 -24.91 -10.74 2.54
N GLN A 982 -25.57 -10.03 3.49
CA GLN A 982 -24.89 -9.25 4.53
C GLN A 982 -24.33 -10.12 5.67
N TYR A 983 -24.92 -11.30 5.91
CA TYR A 983 -24.50 -12.21 6.99
C TYR A 983 -23.49 -13.26 6.52
N TYR A 984 -23.39 -13.52 5.22
CA TYR A 984 -22.47 -14.53 4.69
C TYR A 984 -21.04 -14.03 4.62
N ASN A 985 -20.15 -14.75 5.31
CA ASN A 985 -18.72 -14.60 5.16
C ASN A 985 -18.13 -15.84 4.49
N TYR A 986 -18.09 -15.82 3.15
CA TYR A 986 -17.60 -16.96 2.37
C TYR A 986 -16.13 -17.28 2.64
N GLN A 987 -15.31 -16.26 2.94
CA GLN A 987 -13.91 -16.48 3.30
C GLN A 987 -13.83 -17.29 4.59
N TYR A 988 -14.55 -16.89 5.63
CA TYR A 988 -14.62 -17.62 6.90
C TYR A 988 -15.05 -19.07 6.69
N PHE A 989 -16.12 -19.30 5.93
CA PHE A 989 -16.62 -20.65 5.70
C PHE A 989 -15.66 -21.55 4.92
N ASN A 990 -14.92 -20.99 3.96
CA ASN A 990 -13.86 -21.71 3.26
C ASN A 990 -12.69 -22.01 4.18
N GLU A 991 -12.29 -21.08 5.05
CA GLU A 991 -11.18 -21.25 5.99
C GLU A 991 -11.45 -22.38 6.99
N ILE A 992 -12.68 -22.47 7.53
CA ILE A 992 -13.04 -23.56 8.46
C ILE A 992 -13.44 -24.87 7.76
N GLY A 993 -13.65 -24.85 6.44
CA GLY A 993 -13.97 -26.02 5.62
C GLY A 993 -15.40 -26.57 5.81
N VAL A 994 -16.42 -25.71 5.71
CA VAL A 994 -17.84 -26.08 5.90
C VAL A 994 -18.34 -27.08 4.84
N LYS A 995 -18.73 -28.29 5.28
CA LYS A 995 -19.35 -29.30 4.38
C LYS A 995 -20.86 -29.14 4.21
N GLN A 996 -21.54 -28.75 5.27
CA GLN A 996 -22.99 -28.73 5.32
C GLN A 996 -23.49 -27.40 5.86
N TRP A 997 -24.53 -26.88 5.22
CA TRP A 997 -25.15 -25.63 5.61
C TRP A 997 -26.67 -25.73 5.54
N THR A 998 -27.33 -25.14 6.54
CA THR A 998 -28.78 -25.14 6.70
C THR A 998 -29.29 -23.71 6.87
N LEU A 999 -30.17 -23.26 5.98
CA LEU A 999 -30.97 -22.04 6.15
C LEU A 999 -32.30 -22.40 6.77
N SER A 1000 -32.54 -21.93 8.00
CA SER A 1000 -33.78 -22.13 8.73
C SER A 1000 -34.58 -20.84 8.77
N LEU A 1001 -35.62 -20.76 7.95
CA LEU A 1001 -36.59 -19.68 7.92
C LEU A 1001 -37.74 -20.00 8.88
N GLN A 1002 -37.87 -19.20 9.93
CA GLN A 1002 -38.92 -19.38 10.94
C GLN A 1002 -40.03 -18.36 10.74
N LEU A 1003 -41.22 -18.87 10.37
CA LEU A 1003 -42.42 -18.06 10.23
C LEU A 1003 -43.04 -17.84 11.62
N GLN A 1004 -43.46 -16.61 11.91
CA GLN A 1004 -44.02 -16.24 13.22
C GLN A 1004 -45.54 -16.04 13.20
N GLU A 1005 -46.11 -15.57 12.10
CA GLU A 1005 -47.53 -15.24 11.99
C GLU A 1005 -48.13 -15.72 10.66
N ASP A 1006 -49.46 -15.86 10.64
CA ASP A 1006 -50.22 -16.11 9.42
C ASP A 1006 -49.99 -15.00 8.40
N CYS A 1007 -49.84 -15.35 7.14
CA CYS A 1007 -49.42 -14.40 6.11
C CYS A 1007 -50.16 -14.60 4.79
N VAL A 1008 -50.28 -13.50 4.03
CA VAL A 1008 -50.91 -13.49 2.71
C VAL A 1008 -49.84 -13.20 1.68
N ILE A 1009 -49.68 -14.10 0.71
CA ILE A 1009 -48.73 -13.95 -0.40
C ILE A 1009 -49.52 -13.55 -1.64
N TYR A 1010 -49.35 -12.30 -2.05
CA TYR A 1010 -50.00 -11.75 -3.25
C TYR A 1010 -49.18 -12.08 -4.51
N ASN A 1011 -49.93 -12.29 -5.60
CA ASN A 1011 -49.51 -12.58 -6.98
C ASN A 1011 -48.07 -12.16 -7.35
N SER A 1012 -47.08 -13.00 -7.03
CA SER A 1012 -45.66 -12.72 -7.28
C SER A 1012 -44.86 -14.00 -7.54
N GLU A 1013 -43.96 -13.93 -8.51
CA GLU A 1013 -42.88 -14.88 -8.67
C GLU A 1013 -41.78 -14.50 -7.68
N GLN A 1014 -41.45 -15.39 -6.76
CA GLN A 1014 -40.40 -15.21 -5.76
C GLN A 1014 -39.30 -16.24 -6.00
N PHE A 1015 -38.06 -15.92 -5.62
CA PHE A 1015 -36.96 -16.86 -5.67
C PHE A 1015 -36.09 -16.77 -4.42
N ILE A 1016 -35.52 -17.90 -4.02
CA ILE A 1016 -34.47 -17.97 -3.00
C ILE A 1016 -33.26 -18.63 -3.67
N ASP A 1017 -32.15 -17.90 -3.74
CA ASP A 1017 -30.91 -18.37 -4.38
C ASP A 1017 -29.84 -18.67 -3.35
N ASN A 1018 -29.32 -19.90 -3.39
CA ASN A 1018 -28.26 -20.31 -2.51
C ASN A 1018 -26.87 -19.99 -3.10
N THR A 1019 -26.43 -18.75 -2.89
CA THR A 1019 -25.10 -18.23 -3.28
C THR A 1019 -23.95 -18.89 -2.52
N VAL A 1020 -24.21 -19.47 -1.34
CA VAL A 1020 -23.22 -20.18 -0.51
C VAL A 1020 -22.57 -21.34 -1.28
N LYS A 1021 -23.35 -22.04 -2.11
CA LYS A 1021 -22.88 -23.20 -2.89
C LYS A 1021 -21.90 -22.81 -4.00
N GLU A 1022 -21.97 -21.58 -4.51
CA GLU A 1022 -21.07 -21.10 -5.56
C GLU A 1022 -19.75 -20.57 -5.00
N ASN A 1023 -19.75 -20.14 -3.74
CA ASN A 1023 -18.62 -19.45 -3.13
C ASN A 1023 -17.84 -20.31 -2.12
N ILE A 1024 -18.36 -21.46 -1.67
CA ILE A 1024 -17.66 -22.38 -0.76
C ILE A 1024 -17.29 -23.67 -1.48
N PHE A 1025 -15.99 -23.94 -1.59
CA PHE A 1025 -15.49 -25.12 -2.30
C PHE A 1025 -15.86 -26.43 -1.59
N SER A 1026 -15.72 -26.46 -0.26
CA SER A 1026 -15.95 -27.66 0.55
C SER A 1026 -17.43 -28.03 0.74
N MET A 1027 -18.36 -27.21 0.24
CA MET A 1027 -19.79 -27.42 0.40
C MET A 1027 -20.25 -28.68 -0.34
N GLN A 1028 -20.86 -29.62 0.38
CA GLN A 1028 -21.38 -30.88 -0.15
C GLN A 1028 -22.91 -30.94 -0.08
N LEU A 1029 -23.51 -30.33 0.95
CA LEU A 1029 -24.95 -30.42 1.16
C LEU A 1029 -25.52 -29.10 1.68
N THR A 1030 -26.55 -28.63 1.00
CA THR A 1030 -27.25 -27.39 1.36
C THR A 1030 -28.72 -27.67 1.64
N ARG A 1031 -29.20 -27.20 2.79
CA ARG A 1031 -30.56 -27.46 3.27
C ARG A 1031 -31.33 -26.15 3.42
N LEU A 1032 -32.55 -26.12 2.90
CA LEU A 1032 -33.53 -25.08 3.23
C LEU A 1032 -34.60 -25.68 4.13
N LYS A 1033 -34.88 -25.02 5.25
CA LYS A 1033 -35.93 -25.41 6.19
C LYS A 1033 -36.87 -24.24 6.40
N ILE A 1034 -38.12 -24.37 5.98
CA ILE A 1034 -39.17 -23.37 6.24
C ILE A 1034 -40.14 -24.00 7.23
N GLN A 1035 -40.29 -23.39 8.40
CA GLN A 1035 -41.12 -23.93 9.47
C GLN A 1035 -41.91 -22.88 10.25
N GLY A 1036 -43.08 -23.26 10.76
CA GLY A 1036 -43.81 -22.48 11.76
C GLY A 1036 -43.26 -22.67 13.18
N THR A 1037 -43.34 -21.63 14.02
CA THR A 1037 -42.69 -21.57 15.35
C THR A 1037 -43.44 -22.28 16.49
N SER A 1038 -44.77 -22.42 16.44
CA SER A 1038 -45.53 -23.07 17.53
C SER A 1038 -46.94 -23.57 17.17
N ASN A 1039 -47.64 -22.91 16.25
CA ASN A 1039 -48.84 -23.43 15.59
C ASN A 1039 -48.57 -23.58 14.09
N PRO A 1040 -49.25 -24.50 13.38
CA PRO A 1040 -49.13 -24.58 11.94
C PRO A 1040 -49.62 -23.26 11.33
N ILE A 1041 -48.72 -22.57 10.64
CA ILE A 1041 -48.94 -21.19 10.16
C ILE A 1041 -49.71 -21.19 8.86
N GLN A 1042 -50.72 -20.34 8.77
CA GLN A 1042 -51.55 -20.21 7.59
C GLN A 1042 -50.90 -19.30 6.53
N LEU A 1043 -50.56 -19.90 5.41
CA LEU A 1043 -50.08 -19.25 4.19
C LEU A 1043 -51.26 -19.13 3.22
N ARG A 1044 -51.86 -17.94 3.12
CA ARG A 1044 -52.87 -17.67 2.09
C ARG A 1044 -52.20 -17.29 0.79
N THR A 1045 -52.39 -18.10 -0.25
CA THR A 1045 -51.74 -17.94 -1.55
C THR A 1045 -52.78 -17.73 -2.64
N GLU A 1046 -52.67 -16.62 -3.40
CA GLU A 1046 -53.45 -16.45 -4.64
C GLU A 1046 -52.84 -17.29 -5.78
N LYS A 1047 -52.00 -16.66 -6.62
CA LYS A 1047 -51.14 -17.32 -7.60
C LYS A 1047 -49.70 -17.05 -7.18
N PHE A 1048 -49.04 -18.06 -6.65
CA PHE A 1048 -47.72 -17.93 -6.05
C PHE A 1048 -46.75 -18.92 -6.69
N GLN A 1049 -45.60 -18.44 -7.13
CA GLN A 1049 -44.52 -19.27 -7.64
C GLN A 1049 -43.26 -19.02 -6.82
N LEU A 1050 -42.73 -20.07 -6.20
CA LEU A 1050 -41.48 -20.05 -5.46
C LEU A 1050 -40.42 -20.86 -6.19
N SER A 1051 -39.41 -20.18 -6.68
CA SER A 1051 -38.24 -20.78 -7.31
C SER A 1051 -37.12 -20.98 -6.29
N LEU A 1052 -36.71 -22.22 -6.04
CA LEU A 1052 -35.65 -22.55 -5.10
C LEU A 1052 -34.44 -23.03 -5.91
N LEU A 1053 -33.37 -22.22 -5.87
CA LEU A 1053 -32.17 -22.41 -6.67
C LEU A 1053 -31.06 -22.99 -5.80
N LYS A 1054 -30.37 -24.02 -6.29
CA LYS A 1054 -29.12 -24.57 -5.74
C LYS A 1054 -29.24 -25.15 -4.31
N PHE A 1055 -30.41 -25.68 -3.92
CA PHE A 1055 -30.59 -26.45 -2.69
C PHE A 1055 -30.65 -27.95 -2.98
N ASP A 1056 -29.98 -28.75 -2.14
CA ASP A 1056 -29.98 -30.21 -2.24
C ASP A 1056 -31.14 -30.84 -1.49
N LYS A 1057 -31.52 -30.24 -0.36
CA LYS A 1057 -32.61 -30.72 0.49
C LYS A 1057 -33.50 -29.57 0.96
N ILE A 1058 -34.80 -29.75 0.87
CA ILE A 1058 -35.80 -28.73 1.20
C ILE A 1058 -36.80 -29.35 2.16
N ILE A 1059 -37.04 -28.70 3.29
CA ILE A 1059 -37.90 -29.18 4.36
C ILE A 1059 -38.96 -28.11 4.62
N LEU A 1060 -40.23 -28.41 4.27
CA LEU A 1060 -41.37 -27.60 4.68
C LEU A 1060 -42.06 -28.32 5.83
N ASN A 1061 -42.20 -27.63 6.96
CA ASN A 1061 -42.63 -28.26 8.20
C ASN A 1061 -43.66 -27.41 8.95
N HIS A 1062 -44.76 -28.01 9.43
CA HIS A 1062 -45.78 -27.32 10.23
C HIS A 1062 -46.37 -26.08 9.54
N LEU A 1063 -46.88 -26.22 8.31
CA LEU A 1063 -47.53 -25.12 7.56
C LEU A 1063 -48.93 -25.51 7.09
N ILE A 1064 -49.83 -24.53 7.04
CA ILE A 1064 -51.17 -24.63 6.45
C ILE A 1064 -51.22 -23.78 5.18
N PHE A 1065 -51.47 -24.37 4.02
CA PHE A 1065 -51.69 -23.62 2.78
C PHE A 1065 -53.20 -23.41 2.54
N ASP A 1066 -53.63 -22.14 2.54
CA ASP A 1066 -54.95 -21.66 2.09
C ASP A 1066 -54.83 -21.23 0.62
N ILE A 1067 -55.05 -22.17 -0.30
CA ILE A 1067 -54.79 -21.97 -1.74
C ILE A 1067 -56.05 -21.41 -2.42
N GLU A 1068 -56.00 -20.17 -2.91
CA GLU A 1068 -57.11 -19.57 -3.66
C GLU A 1068 -57.08 -19.90 -5.16
N SER A 1069 -55.90 -20.01 -5.79
CA SER A 1069 -55.77 -20.40 -7.20
C SER A 1069 -54.61 -21.36 -7.54
N GLU A 1070 -53.35 -20.96 -7.42
CA GLU A 1070 -52.21 -21.76 -7.91
C GLU A 1070 -50.98 -21.59 -7.00
N LEU A 1071 -50.32 -22.71 -6.69
CA LEU A 1071 -49.05 -22.76 -5.95
C LEU A 1071 -48.00 -23.53 -6.76
N ALA A 1072 -46.96 -22.87 -7.24
CA ALA A 1072 -45.88 -23.52 -7.97
C ALA A 1072 -44.58 -23.51 -7.15
N LEU A 1073 -44.05 -24.68 -6.83
CA LEU A 1073 -42.70 -24.86 -6.30
C LEU A 1073 -41.79 -25.35 -7.43
N ILE A 1074 -40.82 -24.53 -7.81
CA ILE A 1074 -39.91 -24.82 -8.93
C ILE A 1074 -38.49 -24.96 -8.39
N PHE A 1075 -37.85 -26.10 -8.67
CA PHE A 1075 -36.49 -26.38 -8.20
C PHE A 1075 -35.49 -26.37 -9.34
N TYR A 1076 -34.38 -25.67 -9.12
CA TYR A 1076 -33.29 -25.55 -10.08
C TYR A 1076 -31.96 -25.95 -9.44
N ASN A 1077 -31.49 -27.17 -9.71
CA ASN A 1077 -30.24 -27.71 -9.15
C ASN A 1077 -29.32 -28.36 -10.22
N ARG A 1078 -29.05 -27.70 -11.36
CA ARG A 1078 -28.06 -28.05 -12.43
C ARG A 1078 -27.80 -29.57 -12.69
N GLY A 1079 -28.81 -30.42 -12.71
CA GLY A 1079 -28.61 -31.86 -12.97
C GLY A 1079 -28.63 -32.75 -11.73
N LEU A 1080 -28.50 -32.18 -10.53
CA LEU A 1080 -28.43 -32.91 -9.28
C LEU A 1080 -29.82 -33.16 -8.67
N PRO A 1081 -29.97 -34.26 -7.91
CA PRO A 1081 -31.22 -34.57 -7.22
C PRO A 1081 -31.57 -33.53 -6.17
N VAL A 1082 -32.86 -33.30 -5.98
CA VAL A 1082 -33.41 -32.47 -4.90
C VAL A 1082 -34.30 -33.33 -4.01
N ASP A 1083 -34.01 -33.35 -2.70
CA ASP A 1083 -34.82 -34.03 -1.69
C ASP A 1083 -35.83 -33.06 -1.07
N LEU A 1084 -37.11 -33.19 -1.42
CA LEU A 1084 -38.20 -32.39 -0.84
C LEU A 1084 -38.95 -33.17 0.25
N ASN A 1085 -38.93 -32.67 1.47
CA ASN A 1085 -39.68 -33.20 2.61
C ASN A 1085 -40.81 -32.25 3.01
N LEU A 1086 -42.04 -32.75 2.97
CA LEU A 1086 -43.25 -32.05 3.39
C LEU A 1086 -43.78 -32.73 4.65
N LEU A 1087 -43.60 -32.08 5.81
CA LEU A 1087 -43.82 -32.65 7.14
C LEU A 1087 -44.93 -31.90 7.88
N ASP A 1088 -45.93 -32.62 8.41
CA ASP A 1088 -47.01 -32.06 9.23
C ASP A 1088 -47.74 -30.89 8.56
N MET A 1089 -48.06 -31.06 7.27
CA MET A 1089 -48.63 -30.01 6.42
C MET A 1089 -50.15 -30.13 6.30
N GLN A 1090 -50.83 -28.99 6.19
CA GLN A 1090 -52.26 -28.92 5.95
C GLN A 1090 -52.58 -28.13 4.68
N PHE A 1091 -53.52 -28.60 3.89
CA PHE A 1091 -53.98 -27.92 2.67
C PHE A 1091 -55.49 -27.75 2.73
N TYR A 1092 -55.98 -26.53 2.54
CA TYR A 1092 -57.41 -26.27 2.39
C TYR A 1092 -57.66 -25.11 1.42
N SER A 1093 -58.90 -24.96 1.01
CA SER A 1093 -59.33 -23.83 0.18
C SER A 1093 -60.72 -23.38 0.55
N THR A 1094 -60.95 -22.08 0.43
CA THR A 1094 -62.23 -21.43 0.76
C THR A 1094 -63.12 -21.21 -0.47
N ARG A 1095 -62.61 -21.39 -1.69
CA ARG A 1095 -63.31 -21.12 -2.95
C ARG A 1095 -63.47 -22.39 -3.78
N ASN A 1096 -64.55 -22.47 -4.56
CA ASN A 1096 -64.76 -23.53 -5.55
C ASN A 1096 -63.89 -23.34 -6.82
N SER A 1097 -62.82 -22.55 -6.76
CA SER A 1097 -61.89 -22.32 -7.89
C SER A 1097 -60.99 -23.54 -8.11
N PRO A 1098 -60.46 -23.72 -9.34
CA PRO A 1098 -59.46 -24.73 -9.58
C PRO A 1098 -58.19 -24.45 -8.80
N ILE A 1099 -57.76 -25.46 -8.05
CA ILE A 1099 -56.52 -25.45 -7.29
C ILE A 1099 -55.52 -26.37 -7.98
N SER A 1100 -54.32 -25.87 -8.23
CA SER A 1100 -53.18 -26.69 -8.64
C SER A 1100 -51.93 -26.33 -7.84
N MET A 1101 -51.34 -27.32 -7.18
CA MET A 1101 -49.98 -27.24 -6.67
C MET A 1101 -49.04 -27.92 -7.66
N SER A 1102 -48.18 -27.17 -8.34
CA SER A 1102 -47.18 -27.78 -9.23
C SER A 1102 -45.83 -27.88 -8.54
N ILE A 1103 -45.23 -29.07 -8.55
CA ILE A 1103 -43.87 -29.30 -8.08
C ILE A 1103 -43.03 -29.69 -9.29
N GLN A 1104 -42.08 -28.86 -9.67
CA GLN A 1104 -41.30 -29.03 -10.90
C GLN A 1104 -39.80 -29.11 -10.58
N GLY A 1105 -39.15 -30.18 -11.03
CA GLY A 1105 -37.69 -30.33 -11.03
C GLY A 1105 -37.20 -30.59 -12.45
N LYS A 1106 -36.00 -30.11 -12.79
CA LYS A 1106 -35.46 -30.25 -14.15
C LYS A 1106 -34.75 -31.59 -14.44
N ASN A 1107 -34.39 -32.37 -13.40
CA ASN A 1107 -33.67 -33.65 -13.58
C ASN A 1107 -34.18 -34.72 -12.59
N VAL A 1108 -33.68 -34.74 -11.35
CA VAL A 1108 -34.08 -35.74 -10.33
C VAL A 1108 -34.75 -35.09 -9.11
N LEU A 1109 -35.92 -35.57 -8.71
CA LEU A 1109 -36.73 -35.06 -7.60
C LEU A 1109 -37.24 -36.19 -6.72
N ASN A 1110 -36.82 -36.20 -5.44
CA ASN A 1110 -37.29 -37.13 -4.43
C ASN A 1110 -38.30 -36.40 -3.54
N VAL A 1111 -39.56 -36.81 -3.53
CA VAL A 1111 -40.60 -36.14 -2.74
C VAL A 1111 -41.12 -37.04 -1.63
N ASN A 1112 -41.04 -36.58 -0.39
CA ASN A 1112 -41.52 -37.29 0.78
C ASN A 1112 -42.63 -36.49 1.48
N PHE A 1113 -43.83 -37.04 1.50
CA PHE A 1113 -45.00 -36.52 2.19
C PHE A 1113 -45.18 -37.30 3.50
N LEU A 1114 -45.16 -36.60 4.64
CA LEU A 1114 -45.36 -37.18 5.96
C LEU A 1114 -46.42 -36.39 6.75
N ASN A 1115 -47.48 -37.07 7.20
CA ASN A 1115 -48.57 -36.47 7.99
C ASN A 1115 -49.29 -35.32 7.28
N ILE A 1116 -49.68 -35.52 6.02
CA ILE A 1116 -50.38 -34.51 5.22
C ILE A 1116 -51.89 -34.58 5.49
N THR A 1117 -52.53 -33.44 5.76
CA THR A 1117 -53.99 -33.35 5.90
C THR A 1117 -54.60 -32.42 4.88
N ILE A 1118 -55.61 -32.89 4.14
CA ILE A 1118 -56.41 -32.05 3.24
C ILE A 1118 -57.83 -31.92 3.77
N PHE A 1119 -58.36 -30.70 3.84
CA PHE A 1119 -59.75 -30.49 4.24
C PHE A 1119 -60.47 -29.36 3.48
N ASN A 1120 -61.80 -29.45 3.37
CA ASN A 1120 -62.68 -28.46 2.73
C ASN A 1120 -62.40 -28.14 1.23
N ILE A 1121 -61.71 -29.02 0.49
CA ILE A 1121 -61.47 -28.86 -0.96
C ILE A 1121 -62.53 -29.58 -1.80
N THR A 1122 -63.10 -28.89 -2.80
CA THR A 1122 -64.02 -29.45 -3.80
C THR A 1122 -63.30 -29.79 -5.10
N PHE A 1123 -63.23 -31.06 -5.46
CA PHE A 1123 -62.57 -31.53 -6.69
C PHE A 1123 -63.59 -31.65 -7.85
N ASP A 1124 -63.64 -30.67 -8.74
CA ASP A 1124 -64.32 -30.75 -10.04
C ASP A 1124 -63.28 -30.87 -11.16
N ASN A 1125 -62.86 -32.11 -11.50
CA ASN A 1125 -61.85 -32.42 -12.53
C ASN A 1125 -60.48 -31.73 -12.34
N GLN A 1126 -60.01 -31.61 -11.11
CA GLN A 1126 -58.78 -30.88 -10.76
C GLN A 1126 -57.68 -31.79 -10.20
N VAL A 1127 -56.43 -31.39 -10.41
CA VAL A 1127 -55.23 -32.07 -9.90
C VAL A 1127 -54.67 -31.24 -8.75
N LEU A 1128 -54.69 -31.78 -7.53
CA LEU A 1128 -54.17 -31.07 -6.36
C LEU A 1128 -52.64 -30.96 -6.40
N PHE A 1129 -51.95 -32.06 -6.67
CA PHE A 1129 -50.50 -32.12 -6.79
C PHE A 1129 -50.14 -32.52 -8.22
N ASN A 1130 -49.57 -31.59 -8.97
CA ASN A 1130 -48.99 -31.83 -10.28
C ASN A 1130 -47.47 -31.91 -10.12
N ILE A 1131 -46.95 -33.11 -9.89
CA ILE A 1131 -45.51 -33.35 -9.72
C ILE A 1131 -44.94 -33.74 -11.08
N VAL A 1132 -44.10 -32.86 -11.64
CA VAL A 1132 -43.45 -33.08 -12.93
C VAL A 1132 -42.08 -33.68 -12.67
N CYS A 1133 -42.01 -35.01 -12.78
CA CYS A 1133 -40.78 -35.80 -12.74
C CYS A 1133 -40.20 -35.90 -14.15
N THR A 1134 -38.91 -35.59 -14.31
CA THR A 1134 -38.25 -35.56 -15.63
C THR A 1134 -37.41 -36.81 -15.90
N ASP A 1135 -36.99 -37.53 -14.86
CA ASP A 1135 -36.10 -38.70 -14.98
C ASP A 1135 -36.70 -39.98 -14.37
N GLN A 1136 -36.24 -41.15 -14.83
CA GLN A 1136 -36.72 -42.47 -14.36
C GLN A 1136 -36.30 -42.81 -12.91
N SER A 1137 -35.39 -42.04 -12.31
CA SER A 1137 -34.89 -42.24 -10.94
C SER A 1137 -35.71 -41.53 -9.86
N ASP A 1138 -36.73 -40.76 -10.24
CA ASP A 1138 -37.58 -40.02 -9.32
C ASP A 1138 -38.47 -40.96 -8.50
N TYR A 1139 -38.62 -40.68 -7.20
CA TYR A 1139 -39.53 -41.43 -6.35
C TYR A 1139 -40.33 -40.51 -5.41
N ILE A 1140 -41.57 -40.93 -5.16
CA ILE A 1140 -42.52 -40.23 -4.28
C ILE A 1140 -42.90 -41.18 -3.15
N ILE A 1141 -42.67 -40.77 -1.91
CA ILE A 1141 -43.06 -41.49 -0.69
C ILE A 1141 -44.21 -40.72 -0.04
N ILE A 1142 -45.30 -41.41 0.27
CA ILE A 1142 -46.46 -40.83 0.96
C ILE A 1142 -46.75 -41.67 2.21
N ASN A 1143 -46.57 -41.07 3.38
CA ASN A 1143 -46.83 -41.66 4.69
C ASN A 1143 -47.85 -40.81 5.45
N ASN A 1144 -48.93 -41.44 5.94
CA ASN A 1144 -50.01 -40.80 6.72
C ASN A 1144 -50.67 -39.62 5.99
N PHE A 1145 -51.49 -39.93 4.99
CA PHE A 1145 -52.29 -38.96 4.25
C PHE A 1145 -53.75 -38.97 4.75
N HIS A 1146 -54.22 -37.85 5.32
CA HIS A 1146 -55.54 -37.73 5.93
C HIS A 1146 -56.46 -36.78 5.14
N LYS A 1147 -57.72 -37.17 4.99
CA LYS A 1147 -58.75 -36.40 4.29
C LYS A 1147 -59.92 -36.10 5.23
N LYS A 1148 -60.37 -34.85 5.35
CA LYS A 1148 -61.54 -34.45 6.16
C LYS A 1148 -62.47 -33.53 5.37
N ASN A 1149 -63.79 -33.72 5.44
CA ASN A 1149 -64.81 -32.83 4.83
C ASN A 1149 -64.59 -32.48 3.34
N THR A 1150 -64.63 -33.47 2.45
CA THR A 1150 -64.42 -33.27 0.99
C THR A 1150 -65.53 -33.96 0.19
N ASN A 1151 -66.20 -33.22 -0.70
CA ASN A 1151 -67.32 -33.73 -1.50
C ASN A 1151 -66.79 -34.36 -2.81
N ARG A 1152 -66.49 -35.68 -2.81
CA ARG A 1152 -66.29 -36.64 -3.95
C ARG A 1152 -65.07 -37.59 -3.81
N LYS A 1153 -65.08 -38.69 -4.58
CA LYS A 1153 -64.02 -39.74 -4.68
C LYS A 1153 -62.81 -39.24 -5.49
N PHE A 1154 -61.60 -39.52 -5.00
CA PHE A 1154 -60.33 -39.29 -5.73
C PHE A 1154 -60.09 -40.40 -6.77
N ASN A 1155 -59.56 -40.04 -7.93
CA ASN A 1155 -58.73 -40.94 -8.73
C ASN A 1155 -57.28 -40.50 -8.52
N TYR A 1156 -56.41 -41.45 -8.19
CA TYR A 1156 -54.97 -41.22 -8.09
C TYR A 1156 -54.34 -41.09 -9.47
#